data_AF-A0AAC9R6P8-F1
#
_entry.id   AF-A0AAC9R6P8-F1
#
_cell.length_a   1.000
_cell.length_b   1.000
_cell.length_c   1.000
_cell.angle_alpha   90.00
_cell.angle_beta   90.00
_cell.angle_gamma   90.00
#
_symmetry.space_group_name_H-M   'P 1'
#
loop_
_entity.id
_entity.type
_entity.pdbx_description
1 polymer ?
#
loop_
_entity_poly.entity_id
_entity_poly.type
_entity_poly.pdbx_seq_one_letter_code
_entity_poly.pdbx_strand_id
1 'polypeptide(L)'
;MEEKLREEFKTYNFDLNDYSWKEKLPSVTVEKSERIGNRPKISVIIANYNNSPYLERMMNSLVNQSIGIENLQILFVDDRSTDDSVDKVQTFMKKYPNIELYVLDENTGGAHGPRNVGLLYAKGEYLVILDADDWYAQKGLEIFYHSLEKSGDDLVFGGVVRSKNGQLELMTRAYNAQKSENLPISELPYDFYNWLGPQGNMIRHSLIKEHNLHFIDQRVADDVNFFYQALLFSNKISQVLEITTYVNRDDDNLSLSRNINENFLISWLRALSYLIETYNDVEDIQRFITRRLEWILVDFTLRWDTNFGLNVNSIQKLRRLIDLYLSDLDFDPNLYFSLDVYQYIWEYLKTKNDEKLLRFVGWHTLPPINKSLKKVGNLYYFISEEKDLPWINQPLVKGREIITDETGIYLRFDYHVPESINYVELRNDDNLNHVFRKKVIHLSGVTYELQITPEEFKGLSAGIHKLYIILKSQIEYLVAIDKLQAYCTDGALLSEKFGVVNLYKPVYDHQFVLAFKALPEKYLGQFIQIQSVLNNEGNYEYSLPDGEIISQENYQNSIIPFPEDFKISMKEYALKAGVYKLKKEMLFYSDKNERQQFLSKGYLVTVTHIWFTGEKEMILNTSAGQLVFDKEALILVKEPVEIITLKNIYSYIEPIFNKQNKKKHYLKGTRIVVKSLVFNEHFRVRLLTNDGTYITEKPEFVVFSENIGDKEIKKMTILQALRQRRGKS
;
A
#
# COMPACT_ATOMS: atom_id res chain seq x y z
N MET A 1 19.56 -2.14 -33.77
CA MET A 1 19.42 -2.55 -32.35
C MET A 1 18.06 -2.17 -31.80
N GLU A 2 17.67 -0.88 -31.79
CA GLU A 2 16.31 -0.46 -31.40
C GLU A 2 15.22 -1.07 -32.29
N GLU A 3 15.41 -1.10 -33.60
CA GLU A 3 14.46 -1.73 -34.53
C GLU A 3 14.32 -3.24 -34.28
N LYS A 4 15.43 -3.92 -33.97
CA LYS A 4 15.44 -5.33 -33.56
C LYS A 4 14.73 -5.54 -32.21
N LEU A 5 14.92 -4.65 -31.24
CA LEU A 5 14.21 -4.71 -29.95
C LEU A 5 12.71 -4.41 -30.10
N ARG A 6 12.33 -3.52 -31.03
CA ARG A 6 10.94 -3.25 -31.41
C ARG A 6 10.32 -4.42 -32.17
N GLU A 7 11.05 -5.08 -33.06
CA GLU A 7 10.59 -6.30 -33.72
C GLU A 7 10.46 -7.46 -32.73
N GLU A 8 11.44 -7.67 -31.85
CA GLU A 8 11.38 -8.66 -30.76
C GLU A 8 10.17 -8.41 -29.85
N PHE A 9 9.85 -7.14 -29.55
CA PHE A 9 8.65 -6.75 -28.83
C PHE A 9 7.36 -7.00 -29.62
N LYS A 10 7.31 -6.66 -30.92
CA LYS A 10 6.16 -6.99 -31.78
C LYS A 10 5.94 -8.49 -31.92
N THR A 11 6.98 -9.29 -31.76
CA THR A 11 6.91 -10.77 -31.71
C THR A 11 6.73 -11.33 -30.29
N TYR A 12 6.62 -10.48 -29.27
CA TYR A 12 6.25 -10.87 -27.90
C TYR A 12 4.77 -11.28 -27.90
N ASN A 13 4.52 -12.46 -28.44
CA ASN A 13 3.19 -13.02 -28.67
C ASN A 13 2.64 -13.64 -27.38
N PHE A 14 2.39 -12.81 -26.38
CA PHE A 14 1.72 -13.21 -25.15
C PHE A 14 0.24 -12.84 -25.26
N ASP A 15 -0.58 -13.80 -25.65
CA ASP A 15 -2.02 -13.64 -25.76
C ASP A 15 -2.69 -14.77 -24.99
N LEU A 16 -3.55 -14.40 -24.03
CA LEU A 16 -4.34 -15.38 -23.29
C LEU A 16 -5.37 -16.10 -24.18
N ASN A 17 -5.66 -15.58 -25.37
CA ASN A 17 -6.49 -16.28 -26.37
C ASN A 17 -5.67 -17.27 -27.23
N ASP A 18 -4.34 -17.23 -27.17
CA ASP A 18 -3.47 -18.16 -27.89
C ASP A 18 -3.23 -19.42 -27.05
N TYR A 19 -3.65 -20.57 -27.57
CA TYR A 19 -3.44 -21.88 -26.95
C TYR A 19 -2.25 -22.64 -27.55
N SER A 20 -1.57 -22.08 -28.55
CA SER A 20 -0.43 -22.71 -29.24
C SER A 20 0.78 -22.95 -28.33
N TRP A 21 0.87 -22.25 -27.20
CA TRP A 21 1.91 -22.50 -26.20
C TRP A 21 1.95 -23.97 -25.75
N LYS A 22 0.79 -24.66 -25.72
CA LYS A 22 0.69 -26.08 -25.34
C LYS A 22 1.39 -27.00 -26.33
N GLU A 23 1.35 -26.65 -27.61
CA GLU A 23 1.96 -27.42 -28.70
C GLU A 23 3.46 -27.12 -28.86
N LYS A 24 3.91 -25.95 -28.35
CA LYS A 24 5.31 -25.51 -28.36
C LYS A 24 6.14 -26.09 -27.22
N LEU A 25 5.51 -26.73 -26.23
CA LEU A 25 6.25 -27.32 -25.11
C LEU A 25 7.08 -28.53 -25.56
N PRO A 26 8.27 -28.73 -24.98
CA PRO A 26 9.09 -29.92 -25.20
C PRO A 26 8.34 -31.23 -24.96
N SER A 27 8.83 -32.31 -25.57
CA SER A 27 8.29 -33.64 -25.25
C SER A 27 8.74 -34.03 -23.84
N VAL A 28 7.91 -34.81 -23.15
CA VAL A 28 8.16 -35.17 -21.75
C VAL A 28 8.18 -36.68 -21.55
N THR A 29 9.17 -37.16 -20.81
CA THR A 29 9.16 -38.52 -20.25
C THR A 29 8.50 -38.47 -18.88
N VAL A 30 7.55 -39.37 -18.62
CA VAL A 30 6.76 -39.35 -17.39
C VAL A 30 6.96 -40.64 -16.60
N GLU A 31 7.35 -40.49 -15.34
CA GLU A 31 7.41 -41.55 -14.34
C GLU A 31 6.50 -41.20 -13.16
N LYS A 32 5.95 -42.21 -12.47
CA LYS A 32 5.02 -42.00 -11.36
C LYS A 32 5.33 -42.96 -10.22
N SER A 33 5.06 -42.53 -8.98
CA SER A 33 5.03 -43.43 -7.82
C SER A 33 4.09 -44.62 -8.07
N GLU A 34 4.35 -45.75 -7.39
CA GLU A 34 3.50 -46.96 -7.49
C GLU A 34 2.04 -46.71 -7.10
N ARG A 35 1.80 -45.73 -6.21
CA ARG A 35 0.48 -45.34 -5.73
C ARG A 35 0.21 -43.89 -6.10
N ILE A 36 -0.84 -43.67 -6.89
CA ILE A 36 -1.35 -42.33 -7.27
C ILE A 36 -2.83 -42.24 -6.87
N GLY A 37 -3.18 -41.19 -6.15
CA GLY A 37 -4.53 -40.84 -5.76
C GLY A 37 -5.30 -40.23 -6.94
N ASN A 38 -6.61 -40.51 -7.01
CA ASN A 38 -7.43 -40.11 -8.16
C ASN A 38 -8.03 -38.70 -8.04
N ARG A 39 -7.97 -38.06 -6.86
CA ARG A 39 -8.58 -36.75 -6.60
C ARG A 39 -7.72 -35.93 -5.63
N PRO A 40 -6.54 -35.46 -6.07
CA PRO A 40 -5.75 -34.55 -5.25
C PRO A 40 -6.56 -33.27 -4.99
N LYS A 41 -6.40 -32.68 -3.81
CA LYS A 41 -6.95 -31.36 -3.50
C LYS A 41 -6.06 -30.26 -4.05
N ILE A 42 -4.74 -30.46 -3.96
CA ILE A 42 -3.73 -29.49 -4.36
C ILE A 42 -2.75 -30.16 -5.33
N SER A 43 -2.46 -29.53 -6.47
CA SER A 43 -1.26 -29.88 -7.24
C SER A 43 -0.13 -28.90 -6.91
N VAL A 44 1.02 -29.46 -6.57
CA VAL A 44 2.27 -28.75 -6.30
C VAL A 44 3.13 -28.86 -7.55
N ILE A 45 3.33 -27.76 -8.26
CA ILE A 45 4.16 -27.71 -9.45
C ILE A 45 5.57 -27.27 -9.05
N ILE A 46 6.56 -28.10 -9.37
CA ILE A 46 7.98 -27.84 -9.06
C ILE A 46 8.75 -27.76 -10.37
N ALA A 47 9.35 -26.61 -10.64
CA ALA A 47 10.27 -26.43 -11.74
C ALA A 47 11.70 -26.66 -11.26
N ASN A 48 12.42 -27.60 -11.87
CA ASN A 48 13.76 -27.97 -11.47
C ASN A 48 14.77 -27.84 -12.60
N TYR A 49 15.93 -27.25 -12.31
CA TYR A 49 17.13 -27.36 -13.12
C TYR A 49 18.36 -27.28 -12.24
N ASN A 50 19.09 -28.39 -12.12
CA ASN A 50 20.33 -28.49 -11.35
C ASN A 50 20.24 -28.04 -9.86
N ASN A 51 19.12 -28.31 -9.18
CA ASN A 51 18.91 -27.95 -7.76
C ASN A 51 19.05 -29.15 -6.80
N SER A 52 19.76 -30.21 -7.20
CA SER A 52 19.98 -31.41 -6.39
C SER A 52 20.33 -31.16 -4.90
N PRO A 53 21.15 -30.16 -4.52
CA PRO A 53 21.48 -29.90 -3.11
C PRO A 53 20.27 -29.57 -2.22
N TYR A 54 19.19 -29.02 -2.79
CA TYR A 54 18.05 -28.51 -2.03
C TYR A 54 16.85 -29.47 -2.01
N LEU A 55 16.82 -30.44 -2.93
CA LEU A 55 15.64 -31.30 -3.17
C LEU A 55 15.19 -32.09 -1.95
N GLU A 56 16.12 -32.58 -1.12
CA GLU A 56 15.76 -33.39 0.04
C GLU A 56 14.93 -32.57 1.04
N ARG A 57 15.33 -31.32 1.31
CA ARG A 57 14.60 -30.42 2.20
C ARG A 57 13.23 -30.06 1.62
N MET A 58 13.19 -29.71 0.34
CA MET A 58 11.98 -29.36 -0.38
C MET A 58 10.98 -30.53 -0.37
N MET A 59 11.41 -31.73 -0.79
CA MET A 59 10.56 -32.93 -0.83
C MET A 59 10.09 -33.33 0.57
N ASN A 60 10.97 -33.27 1.58
CA ASN A 60 10.58 -33.53 2.98
C ASN A 60 9.52 -32.55 3.48
N SER A 61 9.53 -31.30 3.03
CA SER A 61 8.49 -30.33 3.38
C SER A 61 7.12 -30.70 2.82
N LEU A 62 7.07 -31.36 1.65
CA LEU A 62 5.84 -31.77 0.99
C LEU A 62 5.28 -33.08 1.55
N VAL A 63 6.11 -34.12 1.68
CA VAL A 63 5.65 -35.43 2.15
C VAL A 63 5.20 -35.42 3.62
N ASN A 64 5.63 -34.43 4.39
CA ASN A 64 5.27 -34.23 5.80
C ASN A 64 4.22 -33.12 6.02
N GLN A 65 3.56 -32.62 4.96
CA GLN A 65 2.47 -31.64 5.12
C GLN A 65 1.32 -32.20 5.96
N SER A 66 0.77 -31.38 6.84
CA SER A 66 -0.34 -31.76 7.73
C SER A 66 -1.66 -32.03 7.01
N ILE A 67 -1.85 -31.49 5.80
CA ILE A 67 -2.99 -31.84 4.94
C ILE A 67 -2.96 -33.30 4.47
N GLY A 68 -1.83 -34.01 4.64
CA GLY A 68 -1.65 -35.39 4.20
C GLY A 68 -1.23 -35.49 2.74
N ILE A 69 -0.22 -36.32 2.47
CA ILE A 69 0.35 -36.51 1.12
C ILE A 69 -0.69 -37.08 0.13
N GLU A 70 -1.68 -37.82 0.62
CA GLU A 70 -2.79 -38.36 -0.17
C GLU A 70 -3.65 -37.27 -0.83
N ASN A 71 -3.64 -36.05 -0.27
CA ASN A 71 -4.36 -34.89 -0.79
C ASN A 71 -3.52 -34.04 -1.75
N LEU A 72 -2.24 -34.38 -1.93
CA LEU A 72 -1.32 -33.67 -2.82
C LEU A 72 -1.13 -34.44 -4.13
N GLN A 73 -0.90 -33.72 -5.22
CA GLN A 73 -0.26 -34.21 -6.43
C GLN A 73 1.04 -33.44 -6.62
N ILE A 74 2.17 -34.11 -6.42
CA ILE A 74 3.50 -33.50 -6.53
C ILE A 74 3.98 -33.70 -7.98
N LEU A 75 3.97 -32.62 -8.76
CA LEU A 75 4.41 -32.57 -10.15
C LEU A 75 5.84 -32.03 -10.18
N PHE A 76 6.82 -32.93 -10.16
CA PHE A 76 8.22 -32.57 -10.29
C PHE A 76 8.60 -32.53 -11.77
N VAL A 77 8.87 -31.34 -12.30
CA VAL A 77 9.20 -31.12 -13.71
C VAL A 77 10.66 -30.70 -13.84
N ASP A 78 11.47 -31.60 -14.36
CA ASP A 78 12.90 -31.43 -14.58
C ASP A 78 13.19 -30.89 -15.98
N ASP A 79 13.83 -29.72 -16.05
CA ASP A 79 14.23 -29.00 -17.27
C ASP A 79 15.52 -29.58 -17.86
N ARG A 80 15.62 -30.91 -17.93
CA ARG A 80 16.80 -31.64 -18.43
C ARG A 80 18.07 -31.32 -17.62
N SER A 81 18.01 -31.56 -16.31
CA SER A 81 19.14 -31.42 -15.40
C SER A 81 20.29 -32.35 -15.76
N THR A 82 21.50 -31.94 -15.38
CA THR A 82 22.75 -32.68 -15.57
C THR A 82 23.36 -33.18 -14.26
N ASP A 83 22.72 -32.87 -13.13
CA ASP A 83 23.07 -33.38 -11.80
C ASP A 83 22.21 -34.59 -11.41
N ASP A 84 22.30 -35.03 -10.15
CA ASP A 84 21.56 -36.17 -9.59
C ASP A 84 20.12 -35.82 -9.13
N SER A 85 19.54 -34.72 -9.63
CA SER A 85 18.18 -34.30 -9.26
C SER A 85 17.13 -35.38 -9.53
N VAL A 86 17.16 -35.98 -10.72
CA VAL A 86 16.21 -37.02 -11.15
C VAL A 86 16.29 -38.26 -10.27
N ASP A 87 17.51 -38.74 -10.00
CA ASP A 87 17.75 -39.94 -9.16
C ASP A 87 17.24 -39.75 -7.72
N LYS A 88 17.40 -38.54 -7.17
CA LYS A 88 16.89 -38.18 -5.85
C LYS A 88 15.36 -38.24 -5.81
N VAL A 89 14.68 -37.65 -6.79
CA VAL A 89 13.21 -37.67 -6.85
C VAL A 89 12.68 -39.09 -7.03
N GLN A 90 13.31 -39.90 -7.88
CA GLN A 90 12.96 -41.32 -8.04
C GLN A 90 13.08 -42.10 -6.71
N THR A 91 14.01 -41.74 -5.84
CA THR A 91 14.14 -42.34 -4.50
C THR A 91 12.96 -41.98 -3.60
N PHE A 92 12.44 -40.75 -3.68
CA PHE A 92 11.21 -40.36 -2.99
C PHE A 92 9.98 -41.05 -3.58
N MET A 93 9.87 -41.20 -4.90
CA MET A 93 8.76 -41.88 -5.57
C MET A 93 8.60 -43.35 -5.14
N LYS A 94 9.71 -44.03 -4.85
CA LYS A 94 9.70 -45.41 -4.31
C LYS A 94 9.15 -45.48 -2.88
N LYS A 95 9.25 -44.40 -2.11
CA LYS A 95 8.86 -44.35 -0.69
C LYS A 95 7.45 -43.78 -0.49
N TYR A 96 7.06 -42.82 -1.32
CA TYR A 96 5.88 -41.98 -1.10
C TYR A 96 4.93 -42.00 -2.31
N PRO A 97 3.61 -42.00 -2.09
CA PRO A 97 2.62 -41.90 -3.17
C PRO A 97 2.60 -40.50 -3.80
N ASN A 98 1.84 -40.35 -4.88
CA ASN A 98 1.44 -39.07 -5.47
C ASN A 98 2.56 -38.17 -6.01
N ILE A 99 3.73 -38.73 -6.29
CA ILE A 99 4.80 -38.02 -6.96
C ILE A 99 4.82 -38.45 -8.43
N GLU A 100 4.74 -37.47 -9.32
CA GLU A 100 4.85 -37.62 -10.77
C GLU A 100 6.09 -36.83 -11.23
N LEU A 101 7.03 -37.51 -11.87
CA LEU A 101 8.27 -36.96 -12.41
C LEU A 101 8.10 -36.78 -13.92
N TYR A 102 8.37 -35.57 -14.40
CA TYR A 102 8.36 -35.19 -15.81
C TYR A 102 9.75 -34.71 -16.18
N VAL A 103 10.42 -35.39 -17.11
CA VAL A 103 11.74 -34.96 -17.61
C VAL A 103 11.56 -34.45 -19.02
N LEU A 104 11.91 -33.17 -19.24
CA LEU A 104 11.85 -32.56 -20.56
C LEU A 104 12.94 -33.14 -21.46
N ASP A 105 12.62 -33.33 -22.74
CA ASP A 105 13.58 -33.81 -23.73
C ASP A 105 14.58 -32.73 -24.17
N GLU A 106 14.38 -31.47 -23.80
CA GLU A 106 15.34 -30.37 -23.95
C GLU A 106 15.25 -29.37 -22.79
N ASN A 107 16.32 -28.59 -22.58
CA ASN A 107 16.32 -27.51 -21.60
C ASN A 107 15.68 -26.26 -22.21
N THR A 108 14.65 -25.74 -21.55
CA THR A 108 13.88 -24.57 -21.99
C THR A 108 14.55 -23.24 -21.64
N GLY A 109 15.59 -23.26 -20.81
CA GLY A 109 16.41 -22.08 -20.47
C GLY A 109 15.78 -21.16 -19.41
N GLY A 110 14.67 -21.56 -18.79
CA GLY A 110 13.97 -20.80 -17.75
C GLY A 110 12.89 -21.63 -17.03
N ALA A 111 12.31 -21.07 -15.96
CA ALA A 111 11.31 -21.78 -15.18
C ALA A 111 9.95 -21.90 -15.89
N HIS A 112 9.67 -21.06 -16.88
CA HIS A 112 8.40 -21.01 -17.61
C HIS A 112 8.01 -22.35 -18.24
N GLY A 113 8.96 -23.08 -18.84
CA GLY A 113 8.71 -24.33 -19.56
C GLY A 113 8.24 -25.43 -18.61
N PRO A 114 9.03 -25.77 -17.58
CA PRO A 114 8.62 -26.72 -16.55
C PRO A 114 7.32 -26.34 -15.85
N ARG A 115 7.11 -25.04 -15.54
CA ARG A 115 5.86 -24.56 -14.92
C ARG A 115 4.67 -24.80 -15.84
N ASN A 116 4.77 -24.47 -17.13
CA ASN A 116 3.71 -24.69 -18.11
C ASN A 116 3.39 -26.17 -18.34
N VAL A 117 4.40 -27.05 -18.36
CA VAL A 117 4.19 -28.50 -18.35
C VAL A 117 3.43 -28.91 -17.09
N GLY A 118 3.82 -28.41 -15.92
CA GLY A 118 3.08 -28.64 -14.67
C GLY A 118 1.62 -28.20 -14.75
N LEU A 119 1.33 -27.03 -15.33
CA LEU A 119 -0.04 -26.53 -15.53
C LEU A 119 -0.89 -27.47 -16.40
N LEU A 120 -0.30 -28.13 -17.41
CA LEU A 120 -1.02 -29.09 -18.25
C LEU A 120 -1.44 -30.36 -17.51
N TYR A 121 -0.61 -30.84 -16.58
CA TYR A 121 -0.81 -32.11 -15.89
C TYR A 121 -1.43 -31.98 -14.50
N ALA A 122 -1.63 -30.76 -14.03
CA ALA A 122 -2.35 -30.44 -12.82
C ALA A 122 -3.77 -31.01 -12.81
N LYS A 123 -4.19 -31.55 -11.66
CA LYS A 123 -5.51 -32.16 -11.43
C LYS A 123 -6.16 -31.69 -10.13
N GLY A 124 -5.41 -31.06 -9.23
CA GLY A 124 -5.90 -30.52 -7.97
C GLY A 124 -6.97 -29.47 -8.19
N GLU A 125 -7.84 -29.29 -7.22
CA GLU A 125 -8.76 -28.15 -7.19
C GLU A 125 -8.00 -26.83 -7.07
N TYR A 126 -6.87 -26.88 -6.36
CA TYR A 126 -5.97 -25.75 -6.15
C TYR A 126 -4.56 -26.06 -6.67
N LEU A 127 -3.83 -24.99 -6.98
CA LEU A 127 -2.47 -25.02 -7.49
C LEU A 127 -1.56 -24.19 -6.61
N VAL A 128 -0.35 -24.69 -6.41
CA VAL A 128 0.77 -23.93 -5.86
C VAL A 128 2.01 -24.18 -6.71
N ILE A 129 2.87 -23.17 -6.81
CA ILE A 129 4.17 -23.28 -7.48
C ILE A 129 5.25 -23.18 -6.41
N LEU A 130 6.14 -24.18 -6.39
CA LEU A 130 7.25 -24.24 -5.45
C LEU A 130 8.56 -24.32 -6.23
N ASP A 131 9.43 -23.34 -6.06
CA ASP A 131 10.77 -23.42 -6.63
C ASP A 131 11.57 -24.53 -5.92
N ALA A 132 12.41 -25.26 -6.65
CA ALA A 132 13.07 -26.48 -6.16
C ALA A 132 14.08 -26.23 -5.01
N ASP A 133 14.46 -24.99 -4.79
CA ASP A 133 15.32 -24.50 -3.70
C ASP A 133 14.56 -23.97 -2.47
N ASP A 134 13.23 -23.85 -2.54
CA ASP A 134 12.36 -23.35 -1.48
C ASP A 134 11.62 -24.50 -0.74
N TRP A 135 10.91 -24.21 0.36
CA TRP A 135 10.11 -25.22 1.08
C TRP A 135 8.90 -24.65 1.82
N TYR A 136 7.89 -25.48 2.07
CA TYR A 136 6.70 -25.06 2.83
C TYR A 136 6.87 -25.27 4.35
N ALA A 137 6.19 -24.44 5.13
CA ALA A 137 5.91 -24.72 6.53
C ALA A 137 4.99 -25.96 6.65
N GLN A 138 5.10 -26.71 7.74
CA GLN A 138 4.40 -28.00 7.91
C GLN A 138 2.87 -27.92 7.71
N LYS A 139 2.27 -26.78 8.08
CA LYS A 139 0.82 -26.52 7.94
C LYS A 139 0.46 -25.60 6.77
N GLY A 140 1.45 -25.17 5.98
CA GLY A 140 1.27 -24.11 4.98
C GLY A 140 0.17 -24.43 3.96
N LEU A 141 0.18 -25.64 3.41
CA LEU A 141 -0.81 -26.04 2.40
C LEU A 141 -2.20 -26.31 3.00
N GLU A 142 -2.26 -26.85 4.22
CA GLU A 142 -3.52 -27.05 4.95
C GLU A 142 -4.22 -25.72 5.22
N ILE A 143 -3.47 -24.73 5.70
CA ILE A 143 -3.96 -23.38 6.02
C ILE A 143 -4.52 -22.70 4.76
N PHE A 144 -3.77 -22.75 3.65
CA PHE A 144 -4.24 -22.19 2.38
C PHE A 144 -5.51 -22.87 1.87
N TYR A 145 -5.53 -24.20 1.86
CA TYR A 145 -6.70 -24.95 1.42
C TYR A 145 -7.94 -24.59 2.23
N HIS A 146 -7.86 -24.60 3.56
CA HIS A 146 -9.02 -24.26 4.39
C HIS A 146 -9.46 -22.80 4.25
N SER A 147 -8.53 -21.87 4.03
CA SER A 147 -8.87 -20.46 3.79
C SER A 147 -9.67 -20.28 2.49
N LEU A 148 -9.27 -20.94 1.41
CA LEU A 148 -9.98 -20.87 0.12
C LEU A 148 -11.33 -21.62 0.14
N GLU A 149 -11.39 -22.77 0.82
CA GLU A 149 -12.64 -23.51 0.97
C GLU A 149 -13.67 -22.71 1.80
N LYS A 150 -13.21 -21.97 2.81
CA LYS A 150 -14.07 -21.16 3.67
C LYS A 150 -14.56 -19.88 2.97
N SER A 151 -13.66 -19.18 2.30
CA SER A 151 -13.95 -17.88 1.67
C SER A 151 -14.65 -18.00 0.32
N GLY A 152 -14.39 -19.09 -0.41
CA GLY A 152 -14.76 -19.21 -1.82
C GLY A 152 -13.97 -18.28 -2.75
N ASP A 153 -12.86 -17.69 -2.29
CA ASP A 153 -11.97 -16.88 -3.14
C ASP A 153 -11.16 -17.77 -4.09
N ASP A 154 -10.54 -17.17 -5.11
CA ASP A 154 -9.67 -17.88 -6.05
C ASP A 154 -8.18 -17.77 -5.71
N LEU A 155 -7.83 -16.85 -4.80
CA LEU A 155 -6.46 -16.58 -4.38
C LEU A 155 -6.35 -16.37 -2.88
N VAL A 156 -5.34 -16.98 -2.28
CA VAL A 156 -4.94 -16.75 -0.89
C VAL A 156 -3.46 -16.44 -0.82
N PHE A 157 -3.08 -15.51 0.05
CA PHE A 157 -1.70 -15.16 0.35
C PHE A 157 -1.36 -15.42 1.81
N GLY A 158 -0.14 -15.87 2.08
CA GLY A 158 0.32 -16.17 3.43
C GLY A 158 1.70 -15.59 3.73
N GLY A 159 2.15 -15.82 4.95
CA GLY A 159 3.48 -15.38 5.38
C GLY A 159 4.59 -16.08 4.60
N VAL A 160 5.57 -15.31 4.12
CA VAL A 160 6.77 -15.82 3.45
C VAL A 160 8.00 -15.40 4.25
N VAL A 161 8.89 -16.35 4.52
CA VAL A 161 10.14 -16.10 5.26
C VAL A 161 11.34 -16.40 4.37
N ARG A 162 12.28 -15.46 4.27
CA ARG A 162 13.60 -15.66 3.69
C ARG A 162 14.53 -16.33 4.69
N SER A 163 15.20 -17.41 4.27
CA SER A 163 16.37 -17.97 4.95
C SER A 163 17.64 -17.46 4.30
N LYS A 164 18.60 -16.99 5.09
CA LYS A 164 19.94 -16.63 4.64
C LYS A 164 20.98 -17.11 5.65
N ASN A 165 21.73 -18.13 5.29
CA ASN A 165 22.75 -18.81 6.10
C ASN A 165 22.21 -19.18 7.50
N GLY A 166 20.98 -19.73 7.53
CA GLY A 166 20.27 -20.10 8.76
C GLY A 166 19.61 -18.94 9.52
N GLN A 167 19.77 -17.68 9.10
CA GLN A 167 19.00 -16.55 9.62
C GLN A 167 17.66 -16.44 8.88
N LEU A 168 16.58 -16.23 9.63
CA LEU A 168 15.23 -16.10 9.08
C LEU A 168 14.77 -14.65 9.10
N GLU A 169 14.08 -14.22 8.05
CA GLU A 169 13.58 -12.87 7.87
C GLU A 169 12.19 -12.89 7.22
N LEU A 170 11.20 -12.17 7.75
CA LEU A 170 9.91 -12.07 7.05
C LEU A 170 10.11 -11.30 5.75
N MET A 171 9.45 -11.77 4.71
CA MET A 171 9.32 -11.04 3.46
C MET A 171 7.93 -10.41 3.34
N THR A 172 6.89 -11.17 3.68
CA THR A 172 5.50 -10.72 3.60
C THR A 172 4.61 -11.49 4.57
N ARG A 173 3.43 -10.94 4.89
CA ARG A 173 2.31 -11.57 5.60
C ARG A 173 1.01 -10.83 5.31
N ALA A 174 -0.12 -11.31 5.85
CA ALA A 174 -1.39 -10.59 5.76
C ALA A 174 -1.26 -9.14 6.28
N TYR A 175 -1.78 -8.18 5.51
CA TYR A 175 -1.74 -6.76 5.88
C TYR A 175 -2.90 -6.36 6.78
N ASN A 176 -4.00 -7.12 6.74
CA ASN A 176 -5.18 -6.89 7.58
C ASN A 176 -5.53 -8.13 8.38
N ALA A 177 -5.14 -8.13 9.65
CA ALA A 177 -5.46 -9.22 10.59
C ALA A 177 -6.96 -9.33 10.89
N GLN A 178 -7.72 -8.25 10.73
CA GLN A 178 -9.16 -8.20 11.04
C GLN A 178 -10.06 -8.60 9.86
N LYS A 179 -9.57 -8.43 8.63
CA LYS A 179 -10.27 -8.81 7.39
C LYS A 179 -9.36 -9.68 6.56
N SER A 180 -9.50 -11.00 6.71
CA SER A 180 -8.65 -12.02 6.07
C SER A 180 -9.27 -12.65 4.82
N GLU A 181 -10.48 -12.27 4.44
CA GLU A 181 -11.27 -12.94 3.38
C GLU A 181 -12.01 -11.91 2.54
N ASN A 182 -12.28 -12.23 1.26
CA ASN A 182 -13.01 -11.39 0.33
C ASN A 182 -12.48 -9.94 0.25
N LEU A 183 -11.15 -9.78 0.32
CA LEU A 183 -10.49 -8.49 0.22
C LEU A 183 -10.45 -8.07 -1.25
N PRO A 184 -11.15 -6.99 -1.66
CA PRO A 184 -11.08 -6.50 -3.03
C PRO A 184 -9.65 -6.08 -3.37
N ILE A 185 -9.20 -6.37 -4.60
CA ILE A 185 -7.85 -5.98 -5.01
C ILE A 185 -7.62 -4.46 -4.95
N SER A 186 -8.69 -3.67 -5.10
CA SER A 186 -8.67 -2.20 -5.00
C SER A 186 -8.39 -1.66 -3.60
N GLU A 187 -8.58 -2.49 -2.56
CA GLU A 187 -8.25 -2.17 -1.18
C GLU A 187 -6.83 -2.63 -0.79
N LEU A 188 -6.08 -3.25 -1.72
CA LEU A 188 -4.73 -3.73 -1.42
C LEU A 188 -3.77 -2.56 -1.20
N PRO A 189 -3.01 -2.56 -0.10
CA PRO A 189 -2.02 -1.52 0.14
C PRO A 189 -0.89 -1.63 -0.89
N TYR A 190 -0.24 -0.51 -1.16
CA TYR A 190 0.89 -0.44 -2.10
C TYR A 190 1.98 -1.48 -1.80
N ASP A 191 2.23 -1.79 -0.51
CA ASP A 191 3.24 -2.77 -0.08
C ASP A 191 2.89 -4.23 -0.37
N PHE A 192 1.62 -4.55 -0.65
CA PHE A 192 1.22 -5.89 -1.08
C PHE A 192 1.97 -6.32 -2.35
N TYR A 193 2.15 -5.37 -3.28
CA TYR A 193 2.81 -5.61 -4.57
C TYR A 193 4.32 -5.86 -4.47
N ASN A 194 4.93 -5.76 -3.27
CA ASN A 194 6.32 -6.15 -3.04
C ASN A 194 6.56 -7.64 -3.31
N TRP A 195 5.59 -8.50 -3.01
CA TRP A 195 5.82 -9.94 -3.08
C TRP A 195 4.66 -10.64 -3.77
N LEU A 196 4.47 -10.28 -5.03
CA LEU A 196 3.57 -10.98 -5.96
C LEU A 196 4.43 -11.86 -6.89
N GLY A 197 4.46 -13.15 -6.62
CA GLY A 197 5.29 -14.14 -7.31
C GLY A 197 4.84 -15.56 -6.94
N PRO A 198 5.63 -16.60 -7.25
CA PRO A 198 5.22 -18.00 -7.01
C PRO A 198 5.16 -18.40 -5.54
N GLN A 199 5.86 -17.71 -4.66
CA GLN A 199 5.92 -18.08 -3.24
C GLN A 199 4.77 -17.46 -2.44
N GLY A 200 4.30 -18.19 -1.42
CA GLY A 200 3.36 -17.65 -0.44
C GLY A 200 1.93 -17.45 -0.93
N ASN A 201 1.51 -18.17 -1.98
CA ASN A 201 0.12 -18.16 -2.42
C ASN A 201 -0.37 -19.53 -2.90
N MET A 202 -1.70 -19.64 -3.00
CA MET A 202 -2.40 -20.76 -3.63
C MET A 202 -3.52 -20.21 -4.50
N ILE A 203 -3.68 -20.82 -5.68
CA ILE A 203 -4.59 -20.36 -6.74
C ILE A 203 -5.62 -21.45 -7.04
N ARG A 204 -6.89 -21.08 -7.21
CA ARG A 204 -7.92 -21.99 -7.72
C ARG A 204 -7.59 -22.38 -9.15
N HIS A 205 -7.58 -23.68 -9.41
CA HIS A 205 -7.18 -24.21 -10.72
C HIS A 205 -8.17 -23.82 -11.84
N SER A 206 -9.45 -23.66 -11.53
CA SER A 206 -10.44 -23.20 -12.52
C SER A 206 -10.10 -21.82 -13.06
N LEU A 207 -9.65 -20.89 -12.22
CA LEU A 207 -9.22 -19.54 -12.64
C LEU A 207 -8.13 -19.61 -13.72
N ILE A 208 -7.14 -20.48 -13.54
CA ILE A 208 -6.05 -20.69 -14.50
C ILE A 208 -6.58 -21.25 -15.83
N LYS A 209 -7.48 -22.25 -15.77
CA LYS A 209 -8.05 -22.89 -16.96
C LYS A 209 -8.98 -21.97 -17.74
N GLU A 210 -9.85 -21.26 -17.05
CA GLU A 210 -10.87 -20.38 -17.63
C GLU A 210 -10.24 -19.19 -18.35
N HIS A 211 -9.12 -18.68 -17.82
CA HIS A 211 -8.40 -17.53 -18.38
C HIS A 211 -7.14 -17.90 -19.18
N ASN A 212 -6.91 -19.20 -19.41
CA ASN A 212 -5.71 -19.72 -20.08
C ASN A 212 -4.42 -19.09 -19.53
N LEU A 213 -4.31 -18.95 -18.20
CA LEU A 213 -3.13 -18.39 -17.57
C LEU A 213 -1.94 -19.35 -17.79
N HIS A 214 -0.84 -18.82 -18.32
CA HIS A 214 0.38 -19.57 -18.57
C HIS A 214 1.60 -18.64 -18.46
N PHE A 215 2.76 -19.23 -18.22
CA PHE A 215 4.03 -18.50 -18.13
C PHE A 215 4.54 -18.16 -19.53
N ILE A 216 5.02 -16.93 -19.70
CA ILE A 216 5.67 -16.49 -20.93
C ILE A 216 7.01 -17.19 -21.10
N ASP A 217 7.34 -17.57 -22.33
CA ASP A 217 8.70 -17.96 -22.73
C ASP A 217 9.69 -16.80 -22.57
N GLN A 218 10.15 -16.66 -21.33
CA GLN A 218 11.17 -15.72 -20.93
C GLN A 218 11.98 -16.32 -19.79
N ARG A 219 13.26 -15.92 -19.70
CA ARG A 219 14.17 -16.41 -18.66
C ARG A 219 13.99 -15.73 -17.30
N VAL A 220 13.62 -14.46 -17.29
CA VAL A 220 13.48 -13.60 -16.10
C VAL A 220 12.11 -12.94 -16.17
N ALA A 221 11.45 -12.70 -15.03
CA ALA A 221 10.15 -12.02 -14.99
C ALA A 221 9.06 -12.75 -15.82
N ASP A 222 9.20 -14.06 -16.00
CA ASP A 222 8.22 -14.94 -16.65
C ASP A 222 6.93 -15.08 -15.84
N ASP A 223 7.04 -14.84 -14.55
CA ASP A 223 6.01 -14.95 -13.53
C ASP A 223 5.19 -13.65 -13.33
N VAL A 224 5.76 -12.49 -13.67
CA VAL A 224 5.16 -11.17 -13.42
C VAL A 224 3.76 -11.04 -14.01
N ASN A 225 3.60 -11.40 -15.29
CA ASN A 225 2.31 -11.33 -15.96
C ASN A 225 1.33 -12.35 -15.38
N PHE A 226 1.76 -13.60 -15.19
CA PHE A 226 0.94 -14.68 -14.67
C PHE A 226 0.30 -14.32 -13.32
N PHE A 227 1.10 -13.88 -12.34
CA PHE A 227 0.59 -13.58 -11.00
C PHE A 227 -0.22 -12.29 -10.93
N TYR A 228 0.12 -11.27 -11.72
CA TYR A 228 -0.70 -10.07 -11.79
C TYR A 228 -2.06 -10.35 -12.44
N GLN A 229 -2.08 -11.13 -13.52
CA GLN A 229 -3.33 -11.52 -14.20
C GLN A 229 -4.18 -12.43 -13.32
N ALA A 230 -3.58 -13.38 -12.60
CA ALA A 230 -4.30 -14.19 -11.61
C ALA A 230 -4.95 -13.30 -10.55
N LEU A 231 -4.20 -12.33 -10.00
CA LEU A 231 -4.71 -11.36 -9.03
C LEU A 231 -5.89 -10.57 -9.58
N LEU A 232 -5.73 -10.03 -10.79
CA LEU A 232 -6.74 -9.24 -11.49
C LEU A 232 -8.03 -10.04 -11.71
N PHE A 233 -7.93 -11.26 -12.26
CA PHE A 233 -9.10 -12.07 -12.58
C PHE A 233 -9.80 -12.63 -11.34
N SER A 234 -9.07 -12.86 -10.25
CA SER A 234 -9.66 -13.22 -8.95
C SER A 234 -10.55 -12.12 -8.39
N ASN A 235 -10.29 -10.84 -8.70
CA ASN A 235 -10.95 -9.61 -8.20
C ASN A 235 -10.90 -9.37 -6.68
N LYS A 236 -10.81 -10.44 -5.89
CA LYS A 236 -10.70 -10.46 -4.43
C LYS A 236 -9.75 -11.55 -4.00
N ILE A 237 -9.20 -11.42 -2.80
CA ILE A 237 -8.27 -12.38 -2.22
C ILE A 237 -8.63 -12.71 -0.77
N SER A 238 -8.12 -13.83 -0.30
CA SER A 238 -7.96 -14.14 1.11
C SER A 238 -6.50 -13.97 1.56
N GLN A 239 -6.30 -13.81 2.85
CA GLN A 239 -4.97 -13.76 3.47
C GLN A 239 -4.94 -14.55 4.78
N VAL A 240 -3.79 -15.12 5.09
CA VAL A 240 -3.53 -15.82 6.35
C VAL A 240 -2.33 -15.20 7.06
N LEU A 241 -2.37 -15.17 8.40
CA LEU A 241 -1.33 -14.53 9.21
C LEU A 241 -0.10 -15.44 9.38
N GLU A 242 -0.30 -16.73 9.20
CA GLU A 242 0.69 -17.77 9.41
C GLU A 242 1.79 -17.77 8.35
N ILE A 243 2.99 -18.16 8.77
CA ILE A 243 4.08 -18.47 7.85
C ILE A 243 3.74 -19.75 7.11
N THR A 244 3.70 -19.66 5.79
CA THR A 244 3.35 -20.77 4.91
C THR A 244 4.54 -21.25 4.11
N THR A 245 5.45 -20.35 3.72
CA THR A 245 6.52 -20.63 2.76
C THR A 245 7.85 -20.07 3.26
N TYR A 246 8.92 -20.79 2.98
CA TYR A 246 10.29 -20.34 3.21
C TYR A 246 11.04 -20.27 1.88
N VAL A 247 11.73 -19.17 1.65
CA VAL A 247 12.54 -18.92 0.46
C VAL A 247 14.02 -19.00 0.77
N ASN A 248 14.77 -19.81 0.02
CA ASN A 248 16.18 -20.00 0.23
C ASN A 248 17.00 -18.89 -0.43
N ARG A 249 17.75 -18.12 0.35
CA ARG A 249 18.68 -17.10 -0.14
C ARG A 249 20.05 -17.24 0.52
N ASP A 250 20.40 -18.46 0.92
CA ASP A 250 21.73 -18.82 1.42
C ASP A 250 22.81 -18.50 0.36
N ASP A 251 24.04 -18.21 0.80
CA ASP A 251 25.06 -17.67 -0.12
C ASP A 251 25.50 -18.67 -1.19
N ASP A 252 25.38 -19.97 -0.93
CA ASP A 252 25.63 -21.07 -1.86
C ASP A 252 24.52 -21.25 -2.92
N ASN A 253 23.37 -20.61 -2.74
CA ASN A 253 22.29 -20.62 -3.71
C ASN A 253 22.58 -19.71 -4.92
N LEU A 254 22.76 -20.32 -6.10
CA LEU A 254 23.00 -19.66 -7.38
C LEU A 254 21.71 -19.14 -8.04
N SER A 255 20.94 -18.32 -7.33
CA SER A 255 19.68 -17.74 -7.84
C SER A 255 19.91 -16.82 -9.05
N LEU A 256 19.05 -16.95 -10.08
CA LEU A 256 19.02 -16.09 -11.27
C LEU A 256 18.88 -14.60 -10.93
N SER A 257 18.22 -14.28 -9.81
CA SER A 257 18.05 -12.91 -9.31
C SER A 257 19.36 -12.20 -8.95
N ARG A 258 20.49 -12.93 -8.87
CA ARG A 258 21.81 -12.37 -8.58
C ARG A 258 22.51 -11.81 -9.82
N ASN A 259 22.13 -12.20 -11.04
CA ASN A 259 22.79 -11.76 -12.27
C ASN A 259 22.01 -10.65 -12.99
N ILE A 260 22.01 -9.47 -12.39
CA ILE A 260 21.34 -8.28 -12.94
C ILE A 260 22.20 -7.68 -14.05
N ASN A 261 21.68 -7.68 -15.28
CA ASN A 261 22.33 -7.19 -16.49
C ASN A 261 21.29 -6.58 -17.45
N GLU A 262 21.69 -6.21 -18.67
CA GLU A 262 20.78 -5.62 -19.65
C GLU A 262 19.62 -6.53 -20.06
N ASN A 263 19.86 -7.84 -20.25
CA ASN A 263 18.80 -8.77 -20.61
C ASN A 263 17.77 -8.89 -19.47
N PHE A 264 18.23 -8.85 -18.22
CA PHE A 264 17.36 -8.78 -17.05
C PHE A 264 16.43 -7.55 -17.10
N LEU A 265 16.98 -6.37 -17.39
CA LEU A 265 16.19 -5.13 -17.56
C LEU A 265 15.15 -5.26 -18.68
N ILE A 266 15.57 -5.74 -19.84
CA ILE A 266 14.70 -5.88 -21.02
C ILE A 266 13.54 -6.83 -20.71
N SER A 267 13.79 -7.94 -20.03
CA SER A 267 12.76 -8.89 -19.63
C SER A 267 11.69 -8.26 -18.71
N TRP A 268 12.11 -7.48 -17.72
CA TRP A 268 11.18 -6.75 -16.85
C TRP A 268 10.37 -5.70 -17.61
N LEU A 269 11.04 -4.90 -18.46
CA LEU A 269 10.37 -3.86 -19.24
C LEU A 269 9.35 -4.44 -20.23
N ARG A 270 9.63 -5.61 -20.82
CA ARG A 270 8.67 -6.34 -21.67
C ARG A 270 7.42 -6.75 -20.91
N ALA A 271 7.59 -7.33 -19.72
CA ALA A 271 6.47 -7.72 -18.87
C ALA A 271 5.60 -6.50 -18.50
N LEU A 272 6.22 -5.39 -18.06
CA LEU A 272 5.48 -4.17 -17.70
C LEU A 272 4.78 -3.53 -18.91
N SER A 273 5.47 -3.45 -20.05
CA SER A 273 4.93 -2.92 -21.30
C SER A 273 3.67 -3.67 -21.73
N TYR A 274 3.70 -5.01 -21.71
CA TYR A 274 2.54 -5.84 -21.99
C TYR A 274 1.35 -5.50 -21.08
N LEU A 275 1.59 -5.36 -19.77
CA LEU A 275 0.52 -5.06 -18.82
C LEU A 275 -0.08 -3.67 -19.04
N ILE A 276 0.75 -2.67 -19.38
CA ILE A 276 0.32 -1.30 -19.72
C ILE A 276 -0.56 -1.31 -20.97
N GLU A 277 -0.14 -2.02 -22.03
CA GLU A 277 -0.89 -2.07 -23.29
C GLU A 277 -2.21 -2.85 -23.17
N THR A 278 -2.22 -3.91 -22.35
CA THR A 278 -3.35 -4.85 -22.27
C THR A 278 -4.47 -4.37 -21.36
N TYR A 279 -4.14 -3.67 -20.27
CA TYR A 279 -5.08 -3.37 -19.20
C TYR A 279 -5.25 -1.86 -19.01
N ASN A 280 -6.49 -1.43 -18.85
CA ASN A 280 -6.84 -0.01 -18.69
C ASN A 280 -6.20 0.60 -17.44
N ASP A 281 -5.98 1.91 -17.51
CA ASP A 281 -5.44 2.74 -16.44
C ASP A 281 -6.37 2.83 -15.21
N VAL A 282 -6.23 1.86 -14.30
CA VAL A 282 -6.92 1.79 -13.01
C VAL A 282 -5.92 1.79 -11.87
N GLU A 283 -6.31 2.31 -10.70
CA GLU A 283 -5.39 2.57 -9.58
C GLU A 283 -4.54 1.35 -9.16
N ASP A 284 -5.11 0.14 -9.23
CA ASP A 284 -4.40 -1.10 -8.90
C ASP A 284 -3.22 -1.41 -9.83
N ILE A 285 -3.42 -1.25 -11.15
CA ILE A 285 -2.34 -1.52 -12.10
C ILE A 285 -1.26 -0.45 -12.01
N GLN A 286 -1.64 0.81 -11.77
CA GLN A 286 -0.69 1.90 -11.57
C GLN A 286 0.21 1.64 -10.36
N ARG A 287 -0.38 1.18 -9.25
CA ARG A 287 0.36 0.75 -8.04
C ARG A 287 1.28 -0.43 -8.34
N PHE A 288 0.80 -1.46 -9.03
CA PHE A 288 1.63 -2.60 -9.37
C PHE A 288 2.83 -2.22 -10.25
N ILE A 289 2.59 -1.49 -11.34
CA ILE A 289 3.63 -1.03 -12.27
C ILE A 289 4.64 -0.14 -11.54
N THR A 290 4.17 0.82 -10.74
CA THR A 290 5.08 1.71 -9.99
C THR A 290 5.96 0.93 -9.03
N ARG A 291 5.42 -0.10 -8.36
CA ARG A 291 6.21 -0.95 -7.46
C ARG A 291 7.31 -1.69 -8.21
N ARG A 292 7.04 -2.21 -9.41
CA ARG A 292 8.08 -2.86 -10.23
C ARG A 292 9.07 -1.86 -10.80
N LEU A 293 8.64 -0.64 -11.12
CA LEU A 293 9.52 0.44 -11.50
C LEU A 293 10.50 0.79 -10.37
N GLU A 294 10.08 0.83 -9.11
CA GLU A 294 11.01 1.03 -7.98
C GLU A 294 12.13 0.00 -7.98
N TRP A 295 11.84 -1.27 -8.24
CA TRP A 295 12.86 -2.33 -8.30
C TRP A 295 13.85 -2.09 -9.43
N ILE A 296 13.36 -1.72 -10.61
CA ILE A 296 14.19 -1.34 -11.74
C ILE A 296 15.08 -0.14 -11.37
N LEU A 297 14.53 0.89 -10.72
CA LEU A 297 15.32 2.04 -10.29
C LEU A 297 16.39 1.63 -9.26
N VAL A 298 16.07 0.79 -8.29
CA VAL A 298 17.05 0.27 -7.31
C VAL A 298 18.17 -0.49 -8.01
N ASP A 299 17.83 -1.50 -8.82
CA ASP A 299 18.81 -2.41 -9.41
C ASP A 299 19.70 -1.74 -10.46
N PHE A 300 19.17 -0.76 -11.19
CA PHE A 300 19.88 -0.12 -12.30
C PHE A 300 20.41 1.28 -12.00
N THR A 301 20.09 1.85 -10.83
CA THR A 301 20.63 3.16 -10.42
C THR A 301 21.20 3.19 -9.01
N LEU A 302 20.75 2.37 -8.04
CA LEU A 302 21.24 2.45 -6.65
C LEU A 302 22.24 1.34 -6.29
N ARG A 303 22.40 0.33 -7.15
CA ARG A 303 23.30 -0.79 -6.92
C ARG A 303 24.56 -0.70 -7.77
N TRP A 304 25.71 -0.76 -7.10
CA TRP A 304 27.04 -0.69 -7.71
C TRP A 304 27.60 -2.07 -8.11
N ASP A 305 26.99 -3.15 -7.59
CA ASP A 305 27.45 -4.53 -7.70
C ASP A 305 26.83 -5.28 -8.89
N THR A 306 26.06 -4.61 -9.74
CA THR A 306 25.37 -5.25 -10.89
C THR A 306 26.24 -5.29 -12.14
N ASN A 307 26.01 -6.30 -12.99
CA ASN A 307 26.69 -6.44 -14.28
C ASN A 307 26.20 -5.42 -15.33
N PHE A 308 25.21 -4.60 -15.01
CA PHE A 308 24.78 -3.47 -15.84
C PHE A 308 25.73 -2.26 -15.70
N GLY A 309 26.32 -2.09 -14.52
CA GLY A 309 27.20 -0.98 -14.19
C GLY A 309 26.48 0.36 -14.02
N LEU A 310 27.12 1.30 -13.34
CA LEU A 310 26.58 2.62 -13.05
C LEU A 310 27.52 3.72 -13.55
N ASN A 311 27.20 4.28 -14.71
CA ASN A 311 27.91 5.39 -15.35
C ASN A 311 26.97 6.13 -16.33
N VAL A 312 27.46 7.20 -16.97
CA VAL A 312 26.64 8.01 -17.89
C VAL A 312 26.05 7.16 -19.01
N ASN A 313 26.85 6.27 -19.62
CA ASN A 313 26.40 5.43 -20.72
C ASN A 313 25.32 4.43 -20.27
N SER A 314 25.45 3.85 -19.07
CA SER A 314 24.45 2.91 -18.55
C SER A 314 23.14 3.61 -18.17
N ILE A 315 23.18 4.84 -17.63
CA ILE A 315 21.99 5.66 -17.39
C ILE A 315 21.29 6.05 -18.69
N GLN A 316 22.05 6.51 -19.69
CA GLN A 316 21.50 6.85 -21.00
C GLN A 316 20.81 5.64 -21.64
N LYS A 317 21.40 4.46 -21.47
CA LYS A 317 20.86 3.19 -21.92
C LYS A 317 19.60 2.79 -21.16
N LEU A 318 19.58 2.91 -19.83
CA LEU A 318 18.40 2.69 -18.99
C LEU A 318 17.25 3.58 -19.43
N ARG A 319 17.47 4.90 -19.53
CA ARG A 319 16.45 5.85 -20.02
C ARG A 319 15.91 5.42 -21.38
N ARG A 320 16.79 5.13 -22.33
CA ARG A 320 16.38 4.74 -23.68
C ARG A 320 15.51 3.49 -23.69
N LEU A 321 15.84 2.49 -22.87
CA LEU A 321 15.04 1.27 -22.76
C LEU A 321 13.69 1.54 -22.10
N ILE A 322 13.64 2.37 -21.05
CA ILE A 322 12.38 2.83 -20.44
C ILE A 322 11.52 3.56 -21.46
N ASP A 323 12.07 4.55 -22.18
CA ASP A 323 11.33 5.31 -23.20
C ASP A 323 10.87 4.42 -24.36
N LEU A 324 11.59 3.35 -24.65
CA LEU A 324 11.27 2.42 -25.72
C LEU A 324 10.12 1.48 -25.36
N TYR A 325 10.18 0.85 -24.18
CA TYR A 325 9.24 -0.18 -23.76
C TYR A 325 8.03 0.38 -23.02
N LEU A 326 8.18 1.50 -22.32
CA LEU A 326 7.11 2.11 -21.54
C LEU A 326 6.63 3.42 -22.19
N SER A 327 6.59 3.45 -23.53
CA SER A 327 6.14 4.62 -24.30
C SER A 327 4.66 4.95 -24.08
N ASP A 328 3.86 3.93 -23.80
CA ASP A 328 2.42 4.04 -23.56
C ASP A 328 2.05 4.21 -22.08
N LEU A 329 3.04 4.46 -21.21
CA LEU A 329 2.81 4.80 -19.81
C LEU A 329 2.12 6.17 -19.71
N ASP A 330 0.85 6.18 -19.35
CA ASP A 330 -0.04 7.35 -19.40
C ASP A 330 -0.34 7.99 -18.02
N PHE A 331 0.17 7.40 -16.94
CA PHE A 331 0.10 7.95 -15.57
C PHE A 331 1.48 8.37 -15.04
N ASP A 332 1.52 9.17 -13.97
CA ASP A 332 2.76 9.59 -13.29
C ASP A 332 3.10 8.66 -12.10
N PRO A 333 4.17 7.84 -12.19
CA PRO A 333 4.59 6.97 -11.08
C PRO A 333 4.97 7.72 -9.80
N ASN A 334 5.28 9.02 -9.87
CA ASN A 334 5.57 9.83 -8.68
C ASN A 334 4.42 9.84 -7.66
N LEU A 335 3.18 9.59 -8.10
CA LEU A 335 2.01 9.50 -7.23
C LEU A 335 2.09 8.33 -6.24
N TYR A 336 2.82 7.26 -6.58
CA TYR A 336 2.87 6.04 -5.78
C TYR A 336 4.25 5.73 -5.20
N PHE A 337 5.33 6.34 -5.70
CA PHE A 337 6.67 6.03 -5.21
C PHE A 337 6.79 6.08 -3.69
N SER A 338 7.33 5.00 -3.13
CA SER A 338 7.43 4.80 -1.69
C SER A 338 8.44 5.76 -1.04
N LEU A 339 9.45 6.23 -1.76
CA LEU A 339 10.49 7.12 -1.20
C LEU A 339 10.84 8.24 -2.18
N ASP A 340 11.20 9.40 -1.63
CA ASP A 340 11.63 10.58 -2.40
C ASP A 340 12.78 10.25 -3.36
N VAL A 341 13.68 9.33 -2.98
CA VAL A 341 14.81 8.91 -3.82
C VAL A 341 14.34 8.41 -5.19
N TYR A 342 13.26 7.66 -5.27
CA TYR A 342 12.72 7.14 -6.53
C TYR A 342 12.13 8.25 -7.38
N GLN A 343 11.46 9.22 -6.76
CA GLN A 343 10.91 10.40 -7.44
C GLN A 343 12.04 11.22 -8.10
N TYR A 344 13.12 11.51 -7.37
CA TYR A 344 14.25 12.26 -7.93
C TYR A 344 15.00 11.49 -9.02
N ILE A 345 15.20 10.17 -8.86
CA ILE A 345 15.78 9.34 -9.92
C ILE A 345 14.91 9.41 -11.18
N TRP A 346 13.60 9.22 -11.03
CA TRP A 346 12.64 9.28 -12.13
C TRP A 346 12.63 10.64 -12.82
N GLU A 347 12.62 11.74 -12.05
CA GLU A 347 12.71 13.10 -12.56
C GLU A 347 13.99 13.33 -13.38
N TYR A 348 15.15 12.90 -12.88
CA TYR A 348 16.41 13.06 -13.61
C TYR A 348 16.49 12.21 -14.88
N LEU A 349 15.89 11.01 -14.87
CA LEU A 349 15.74 10.21 -16.08
C LEU A 349 14.87 10.96 -17.11
N LYS A 350 13.71 11.48 -16.71
CA LYS A 350 12.78 12.19 -17.62
C LYS A 350 13.32 13.52 -18.14
N THR A 351 14.02 14.27 -17.29
CA THR A 351 14.66 15.56 -17.67
C THR A 351 16.01 15.40 -18.37
N LYS A 352 16.48 14.15 -18.53
CA LYS A 352 17.76 13.79 -19.17
C LYS A 352 18.98 14.39 -18.49
N ASN A 353 18.95 14.52 -17.17
CA ASN A 353 20.02 15.10 -16.37
C ASN A 353 20.98 14.03 -15.82
N ASP A 354 21.73 13.39 -16.73
CA ASP A 354 22.55 12.20 -16.46
C ASP A 354 23.63 12.45 -15.39
N GLU A 355 24.31 13.60 -15.48
CA GLU A 355 25.38 13.98 -14.56
C GLU A 355 24.83 14.20 -13.14
N LYS A 356 23.70 14.90 -13.02
CA LYS A 356 23.05 15.15 -11.74
C LYS A 356 22.51 13.85 -11.13
N LEU A 357 21.99 12.93 -11.95
CA LEU A 357 21.59 11.61 -11.48
C LEU A 357 22.76 10.84 -10.87
N LEU A 358 23.92 10.80 -11.54
CA LEU A 358 25.10 10.11 -10.98
C LEU A 358 25.59 10.74 -9.69
N ARG A 359 25.67 12.08 -9.64
CA ARG A 359 26.05 12.80 -8.42
C ARG A 359 25.07 12.52 -7.28
N PHE A 360 23.77 12.56 -7.58
CA PHE A 360 22.71 12.27 -6.62
C PHE A 360 22.80 10.85 -6.07
N VAL A 361 22.92 9.84 -6.94
CA VAL A 361 23.06 8.44 -6.56
C VAL A 361 24.35 8.20 -5.78
N GLY A 362 25.46 8.77 -6.23
CA GLY A 362 26.75 8.69 -5.54
C GLY A 362 26.67 9.21 -4.12
N TRP A 363 26.04 10.37 -3.92
CA TRP A 363 25.77 10.91 -2.59
C TRP A 363 24.74 10.07 -1.81
N HIS A 364 23.66 9.62 -2.45
CA HIS A 364 22.59 8.88 -1.79
C HIS A 364 23.06 7.51 -1.27
N THR A 365 23.98 6.86 -1.97
CA THR A 365 24.51 5.54 -1.59
C THR A 365 25.59 5.61 -0.49
N LEU A 366 26.02 6.81 -0.09
CA LEU A 366 26.90 6.97 1.08
C LEU A 366 26.20 6.47 2.36
N PRO A 367 26.94 5.90 3.32
CA PRO A 367 26.42 5.57 4.64
C PRO A 367 25.75 6.80 5.28
N PRO A 368 24.60 6.67 5.96
CA PRO A 368 23.91 7.81 6.59
C PRO A 368 24.79 8.61 7.56
N ILE A 369 25.74 7.96 8.24
CA ILE A 369 26.72 8.60 9.13
C ILE A 369 27.66 9.58 8.41
N ASN A 370 27.84 9.42 7.09
CA ASN A 370 28.65 10.29 6.25
C ASN A 370 27.82 11.41 5.60
N LYS A 371 26.53 11.52 5.93
CA LYS A 371 25.65 12.55 5.39
C LYS A 371 25.33 13.58 6.47
N SER A 372 25.15 14.82 6.06
CA SER A 372 24.67 15.87 6.96
C SER A 372 23.16 15.76 7.14
N LEU A 373 22.66 16.06 8.34
CA LEU A 373 21.24 16.15 8.65
C LEU A 373 20.84 17.60 8.90
N LYS A 374 19.66 17.97 8.41
CA LYS A 374 19.05 19.27 8.65
C LYS A 374 17.61 19.11 9.14
N LYS A 375 17.29 19.75 10.24
CA LYS A 375 15.92 19.82 10.77
C LYS A 375 15.17 20.98 10.12
N VAL A 376 13.99 20.71 9.57
CA VAL A 376 13.08 21.71 9.01
C VAL A 376 11.70 21.46 9.61
N GLY A 377 11.24 22.39 10.46
CA GLY A 377 10.07 22.14 11.30
C GLY A 377 10.26 20.90 12.17
N ASN A 378 9.36 19.92 12.01
CA ASN A 378 9.38 18.64 12.72
C ASN A 378 9.93 17.48 11.89
N LEU A 379 10.66 17.73 10.80
CA LEU A 379 11.24 16.69 9.94
C LEU A 379 12.75 16.82 9.84
N TYR A 380 13.45 15.68 9.73
CA TYR A 380 14.87 15.63 9.43
C TYR A 380 15.07 15.24 7.97
N TYR A 381 15.98 15.95 7.31
CA TYR A 381 16.38 15.67 5.94
C TYR A 381 17.88 15.44 5.87
N PHE A 382 18.27 14.42 5.11
CA PHE A 382 19.65 14.24 4.71
C PHE A 382 19.97 15.23 3.59
N ILE A 383 21.07 15.96 3.75
CA ILE A 383 21.50 17.01 2.82
C ILE A 383 22.90 16.73 2.29
N SER A 384 23.13 17.10 1.03
CA SER A 384 24.45 17.11 0.41
C SER A 384 25.14 18.46 0.63
N GLU A 385 26.47 18.46 0.63
CA GLU A 385 27.27 19.68 0.52
C GLU A 385 27.08 20.36 -0.85
N GLU A 386 26.73 19.57 -1.87
CA GLU A 386 26.38 20.04 -3.20
C GLU A 386 24.98 20.67 -3.18
N LYS A 387 24.94 22.00 -3.23
CA LYS A 387 23.71 22.80 -3.04
C LYS A 387 22.61 22.55 -4.08
N ASP A 388 22.95 21.99 -5.23
CA ASP A 388 22.01 21.68 -6.31
C ASP A 388 21.38 20.29 -6.19
N LEU A 389 21.84 19.44 -5.27
CA LEU A 389 21.21 18.15 -4.97
C LEU A 389 20.03 18.30 -3.99
N PRO A 390 18.99 17.46 -4.12
CA PRO A 390 17.79 17.56 -3.32
C PRO A 390 18.03 17.07 -1.89
N TRP A 391 17.17 17.51 -0.98
CA TRP A 391 17.13 17.03 0.40
C TRP A 391 16.23 15.80 0.47
N ILE A 392 16.68 14.74 1.13
CA ILE A 392 15.96 13.46 1.18
C ILE A 392 15.46 13.20 2.59
N ASN A 393 14.16 12.95 2.71
CA ASN A 393 13.57 12.36 3.90
C ASN A 393 13.66 10.83 3.76
N GLN A 394 14.67 10.23 4.39
CA GLN A 394 14.89 8.77 4.43
C GLN A 394 14.83 8.29 5.90
N PRO A 395 14.64 6.98 6.14
CA PRO A 395 14.57 6.44 7.49
C PRO A 395 15.75 6.88 8.37
N LEU A 396 15.45 7.41 9.55
CA LEU A 396 16.43 7.91 10.51
C LEU A 396 17.00 6.79 11.37
N VAL A 397 16.42 5.59 11.28
CA VAL A 397 16.79 4.43 12.07
C VAL A 397 16.86 3.20 11.22
N LYS A 398 17.85 2.37 11.52
CA LYS A 398 18.13 1.13 10.82
C LYS A 398 18.46 0.02 11.81
N GLY A 399 17.62 -0.99 11.89
CA GLY A 399 17.86 -2.23 12.60
C GLY A 399 19.09 -2.96 12.06
N ARG A 400 19.93 -3.46 12.96
CA ARG A 400 21.13 -4.21 12.62
C ARG A 400 20.88 -5.71 12.74
N GLU A 401 20.54 -6.14 13.94
CA GLU A 401 20.43 -7.54 14.30
C GLU A 401 19.53 -7.76 15.51
N ILE A 402 19.05 -9.01 15.61
CA ILE A 402 18.33 -9.55 16.75
C ILE A 402 19.17 -10.71 17.28
N ILE A 403 19.43 -10.72 18.58
CA ILE A 403 20.09 -11.83 19.25
C ILE A 403 19.13 -12.37 20.29
N THR A 404 18.94 -13.69 20.32
CA THR A 404 18.11 -14.37 21.32
C THR A 404 18.91 -15.46 22.00
N ASP A 405 18.92 -15.47 23.33
CA ASP A 405 19.54 -16.51 24.15
C ASP A 405 18.72 -16.76 25.43
N GLU A 406 19.26 -17.56 26.35
CA GLU A 406 18.61 -17.91 27.61
C GLU A 406 18.38 -16.69 28.53
N THR A 407 19.09 -15.59 28.30
CA THR A 407 19.07 -14.38 29.12
C THR A 407 18.16 -13.28 28.56
N GLY A 408 17.68 -13.41 27.31
CA GLY A 408 16.65 -12.54 26.76
C GLY A 408 16.73 -12.32 25.24
N ILE A 409 16.06 -11.25 24.79
CA ILE A 409 16.08 -10.75 23.41
C ILE A 409 16.83 -9.42 23.36
N TYR A 410 17.80 -9.32 22.47
CA TYR A 410 18.65 -8.14 22.28
C TYR A 410 18.43 -7.58 20.87
N LEU A 411 18.05 -6.30 20.80
CA LEU A 411 17.73 -5.62 19.56
C LEU A 411 18.76 -4.54 19.32
N ARG A 412 19.54 -4.64 18.25
CA ARG A 412 20.50 -3.60 17.89
C ARG A 412 20.00 -2.79 16.71
N PHE A 413 20.12 -1.48 16.81
CA PHE A 413 19.71 -0.55 15.74
C PHE A 413 20.60 0.69 15.72
N ASP A 414 20.72 1.29 14.55
CA ASP A 414 21.38 2.57 14.33
C ASP A 414 20.35 3.68 14.33
N TYR A 415 20.60 4.74 15.09
CA TYR A 415 19.80 5.96 15.10
C TYR A 415 20.68 7.14 14.72
N HIS A 416 20.31 7.80 13.62
CA HIS A 416 21.17 8.78 12.94
C HIS A 416 20.93 10.23 13.36
N VAL A 417 19.95 10.50 14.21
CA VAL A 417 19.63 11.86 14.65
C VAL A 417 20.56 12.27 15.80
N PRO A 418 20.99 13.55 15.89
CA PRO A 418 21.96 13.98 16.91
C PRO A 418 21.49 13.87 18.37
N GLU A 419 20.18 13.93 18.61
CA GLU A 419 19.60 13.90 19.95
C GLU A 419 19.62 12.49 20.58
N SER A 420 20.24 12.31 21.74
CA SER A 420 20.29 10.99 22.39
C SER A 420 18.90 10.43 22.74
N ILE A 421 18.68 9.15 22.47
CA ILE A 421 17.49 8.42 22.91
C ILE A 421 17.73 7.79 24.28
N ASN A 422 16.77 7.97 25.19
CA ASN A 422 16.80 7.31 26.51
C ASN A 422 15.86 6.10 26.60
N TYR A 423 14.75 6.13 25.86
CA TYR A 423 13.70 5.13 25.92
C TYR A 423 13.14 4.85 24.54
N VAL A 424 12.63 3.64 24.39
CA VAL A 424 11.85 3.18 23.24
C VAL A 424 10.57 2.54 23.74
N GLU A 425 9.57 2.46 22.86
CA GLU A 425 8.30 1.83 23.16
C GLU A 425 8.05 0.65 22.22
N LEU A 426 7.61 -0.47 22.76
CA LEU A 426 7.03 -1.57 22.01
C LEU A 426 5.52 -1.46 22.13
N ARG A 427 4.82 -1.27 21.01
CA ARG A 427 3.36 -1.18 20.98
C ARG A 427 2.77 -2.33 20.18
N ASN A 428 1.69 -2.90 20.68
CA ASN A 428 0.99 -3.99 20.02
C ASN A 428 0.06 -3.44 18.92
N ASP A 429 0.19 -3.92 17.69
CA ASP A 429 -0.69 -3.54 16.56
C ASP A 429 -2.16 -3.89 16.83
N ASP A 430 -2.42 -4.97 17.57
CA ASP A 430 -3.77 -5.44 17.90
C ASP A 430 -4.36 -4.70 19.11
N ASN A 431 -3.53 -3.97 19.86
CA ASN A 431 -3.94 -3.19 21.02
C ASN A 431 -2.97 -2.02 21.27
N LEU A 432 -3.18 -0.93 20.52
CA LEU A 432 -2.33 0.27 20.56
C LEU A 432 -2.25 0.92 21.96
N ASN A 433 -3.19 0.62 22.86
CA ASN A 433 -3.17 1.09 24.24
C ASN A 433 -2.15 0.35 25.12
N HIS A 434 -1.67 -0.82 24.68
CA HIS A 434 -0.63 -1.57 25.37
C HIS A 434 0.76 -1.09 24.92
N VAL A 435 1.36 -0.21 25.72
CA VAL A 435 2.67 0.38 25.47
C VAL A 435 3.68 -0.18 26.47
N PHE A 436 4.61 -1.00 26.00
CA PHE A 436 5.75 -1.45 26.80
C PHE A 436 6.95 -0.53 26.57
N ARG A 437 7.29 0.29 27.56
CA ARG A 437 8.42 1.21 27.47
C ARG A 437 9.67 0.65 28.14
N LYS A 438 10.81 0.79 27.47
CA LYS A 438 12.09 0.28 27.98
C LYS A 438 13.24 1.22 27.68
N LYS A 439 14.21 1.27 28.59
CA LYS A 439 15.47 2.02 28.38
C LYS A 439 16.30 1.37 27.28
N VAL A 440 16.95 2.20 26.48
CA VAL A 440 17.96 1.76 25.52
C VAL A 440 19.36 2.04 26.02
N ILE A 441 20.29 1.18 25.60
CA ILE A 441 21.71 1.26 25.91
C ILE A 441 22.40 1.83 24.68
N HIS A 442 23.11 2.95 24.82
CA HIS A 442 23.98 3.45 23.76
C HIS A 442 25.27 2.61 23.74
N LEU A 443 25.56 1.98 22.61
CA LEU A 443 26.76 1.12 22.47
C LEU A 443 27.95 1.94 21.97
N SER A 444 27.85 2.48 20.75
CA SER A 444 28.90 3.31 20.14
C SER A 444 28.38 4.01 18.88
N GLY A 445 28.91 5.19 18.56
CA GLY A 445 28.52 5.95 17.37
C GLY A 445 27.01 6.18 17.31
N VAL A 446 26.36 5.68 16.26
CA VAL A 446 24.90 5.74 16.06
C VAL A 446 24.17 4.51 16.61
N THR A 447 24.87 3.54 17.19
CA THR A 447 24.29 2.23 17.53
C THR A 447 23.77 2.17 18.96
N TYR A 448 22.55 1.68 19.10
CA TYR A 448 21.82 1.45 20.34
C TYR A 448 21.41 -0.02 20.46
N GLU A 449 21.20 -0.46 21.69
CA GLU A 449 20.70 -1.79 22.03
C GLU A 449 19.50 -1.70 22.97
N LEU A 450 18.45 -2.46 22.66
CA LEU A 450 17.32 -2.73 23.53
C LEU A 450 17.43 -4.15 24.05
N GLN A 451 17.34 -4.35 25.37
CA GLN A 451 17.36 -5.66 26.01
C GLN A 451 15.99 -5.96 26.62
N ILE A 452 15.40 -7.10 26.28
CA ILE A 452 14.12 -7.58 26.82
C ILE A 452 14.39 -8.90 27.56
N THR A 453 14.20 -8.89 28.87
CA THR A 453 14.39 -10.09 29.71
C THR A 453 13.25 -11.11 29.53
N PRO A 454 13.44 -12.37 29.92
CA PRO A 454 12.39 -13.39 29.91
C PRO A 454 11.12 -12.97 30.65
N GLU A 455 11.26 -12.34 31.81
CA GLU A 455 10.14 -11.83 32.60
C GLU A 455 9.40 -10.69 31.88
N GLU A 456 10.14 -9.77 31.27
CA GLU A 456 9.56 -8.65 30.50
C GLU A 456 8.85 -9.14 29.25
N PHE A 457 9.41 -10.15 28.58
CA PHE A 457 8.79 -10.78 27.42
C PHE A 457 7.43 -11.42 27.77
N LYS A 458 7.34 -12.10 28.92
CA LYS A 458 6.06 -12.65 29.43
C LYS A 458 5.02 -11.56 29.74
N GLY A 459 5.47 -10.33 29.98
CA GLY A 459 4.60 -9.17 30.20
C GLY A 459 4.09 -8.54 28.89
N LEU A 460 4.62 -8.92 27.73
CA LEU A 460 4.10 -8.49 26.44
C LEU A 460 2.84 -9.29 26.10
N SER A 461 1.81 -8.61 25.61
CA SER A 461 0.60 -9.28 25.13
C SER A 461 0.89 -10.13 23.88
N ALA A 462 0.04 -11.11 23.59
CA ALA A 462 0.11 -11.80 22.31
C ALA A 462 -0.21 -10.81 21.18
N GLY A 463 0.55 -10.86 20.08
CA GLY A 463 0.38 -9.98 18.93
C GLY A 463 1.68 -9.37 18.42
N ILE A 464 1.56 -8.50 17.42
CA ILE A 464 2.70 -7.90 16.72
C ILE A 464 3.15 -6.65 17.47
N HIS A 465 4.36 -6.69 18.02
CA HIS A 465 4.95 -5.53 18.67
C HIS A 465 5.86 -4.77 17.72
N LYS A 466 5.57 -3.48 17.50
CA LYS A 466 6.45 -2.55 16.77
C LYS A 466 7.23 -1.70 17.75
N LEU A 467 8.53 -1.49 17.48
CA LEU A 467 9.30 -0.49 18.20
C LEU A 467 8.89 0.92 17.75
N TYR A 468 8.98 1.88 18.67
CA TYR A 468 8.84 3.30 18.45
C TYR A 468 9.99 4.02 19.16
N ILE A 469 10.54 5.03 18.49
CA ILE A 469 11.51 5.94 19.08
C ILE A 469 10.81 7.28 19.30
N ILE A 470 10.69 7.69 20.57
CA ILE A 470 9.98 8.90 20.96
C ILE A 470 10.96 10.07 21.04
N LEU A 471 10.70 11.13 20.27
CA LEU A 471 11.55 12.31 20.17
C LEU A 471 10.86 13.50 20.83
N LYS A 472 11.57 14.25 21.70
CA LYS A 472 11.02 15.31 22.59
C LYS A 472 10.18 16.41 21.91
N SER A 473 10.26 16.57 20.59
CA SER A 473 9.53 17.59 19.82
C SER A 473 8.89 17.03 18.55
N GLN A 474 8.76 15.71 18.47
CA GLN A 474 8.38 15.02 17.25
C GLN A 474 7.37 13.94 17.60
N ILE A 475 6.23 14.06 16.91
CA ILE A 475 5.25 13.02 16.67
C ILE A 475 5.99 11.71 16.47
N GLU A 476 5.49 10.70 17.17
CA GLU A 476 5.84 9.30 17.13
C GLU A 476 6.45 8.92 15.78
N TYR A 477 7.77 8.76 15.73
CA TYR A 477 8.30 8.00 14.61
C TYR A 477 7.96 6.55 14.93
N LEU A 478 7.16 5.96 14.03
CA LEU A 478 7.17 4.53 13.78
C LEU A 478 8.56 4.17 13.25
N VAL A 479 9.52 4.16 14.16
CA VAL A 479 10.75 3.44 13.96
C VAL A 479 10.46 2.04 14.43
N ALA A 480 9.72 1.28 13.62
CA ALA A 480 9.92 -0.14 13.67
C ALA A 480 11.43 -0.32 13.54
N ILE A 481 12.09 -0.95 14.53
CA ILE A 481 13.45 -1.45 14.28
C ILE A 481 13.29 -2.22 12.99
N ASP A 482 14.07 -1.83 11.99
CA ASP A 482 14.19 -2.41 10.64
C ASP A 482 14.35 -3.95 10.69
N LYS A 483 14.52 -4.51 11.90
CA LYS A 483 14.56 -5.89 12.34
C LYS A 483 13.99 -6.15 13.74
N LEU A 484 12.73 -5.86 14.08
CA LEU A 484 12.12 -6.60 15.20
C LEU A 484 10.58 -6.68 15.26
N GLN A 485 10.05 -7.89 15.16
CA GLN A 485 8.78 -8.26 15.77
C GLN A 485 9.01 -9.49 16.66
N ALA A 486 8.53 -9.40 17.88
CA ALA A 486 8.47 -10.50 18.83
C ALA A 486 7.06 -11.08 18.80
N TYR A 487 6.93 -12.37 18.49
CA TYR A 487 5.67 -13.08 18.62
C TYR A 487 5.57 -13.70 20.01
N CYS A 488 4.67 -13.16 20.83
CA CYS A 488 4.27 -13.82 22.07
C CYS A 488 3.10 -14.77 21.76
N THR A 489 3.33 -16.08 21.80
CA THR A 489 2.27 -17.10 21.82
C THR A 489 2.20 -17.73 23.21
N ASP A 490 1.02 -18.13 23.67
CA ASP A 490 0.90 -18.95 24.88
C ASP A 490 1.76 -20.22 24.72
N GLY A 491 2.77 -20.36 25.58
CA GLY A 491 3.69 -21.51 25.58
C GLY A 491 5.05 -21.32 24.89
N ALA A 492 5.40 -20.13 24.40
CA ALA A 492 6.71 -19.90 23.78
C ALA A 492 7.87 -19.98 24.79
N LEU A 493 8.76 -20.96 24.62
CA LEU A 493 10.10 -20.97 25.23
C LEU A 493 11.01 -20.03 24.41
N LEU A 494 11.86 -19.23 25.07
CA LEU A 494 12.88 -18.36 24.44
C LEU A 494 13.77 -19.07 23.41
N SER A 495 13.82 -20.40 23.45
CA SER A 495 14.57 -21.27 22.53
C SER A 495 13.87 -21.57 21.21
N GLU A 496 12.55 -21.38 21.09
CA GLU A 496 11.80 -21.64 19.85
C GLU A 496 11.72 -20.35 19.00
N LYS A 497 12.86 -20.08 18.37
CA LYS A 497 13.17 -18.93 17.52
C LYS A 497 12.15 -18.69 16.39
N PHE A 498 11.37 -17.61 16.48
CA PHE A 498 10.87 -16.88 15.29
C PHE A 498 10.73 -15.38 15.61
N GLY A 499 11.87 -14.66 15.62
CA GLY A 499 11.89 -13.21 15.52
C GLY A 499 11.82 -12.83 14.05
N VAL A 500 10.77 -12.13 13.66
CA VAL A 500 10.38 -11.94 12.26
C VAL A 500 10.20 -10.44 12.04
N VAL A 501 10.67 -9.93 10.92
CA VAL A 501 10.97 -8.51 10.73
C VAL A 501 10.12 -7.96 9.61
N ASN A 502 9.41 -6.85 9.82
CA ASN A 502 8.75 -6.14 8.71
C ASN A 502 8.85 -4.62 8.85
N LEU A 503 8.99 -3.97 7.69
CA LEU A 503 9.18 -2.53 7.49
C LEU A 503 7.85 -1.88 7.12
N TYR A 504 7.48 -0.79 7.79
CA TYR A 504 6.40 0.08 7.33
C TYR A 504 6.77 1.55 7.53
N LYS A 505 6.26 2.40 6.61
CA LYS A 505 6.43 3.86 6.60
C LYS A 505 6.02 4.53 7.92
N PRO A 506 6.57 5.74 8.21
CA PRO A 506 6.08 6.55 9.31
C PRO A 506 4.59 6.87 9.14
N VAL A 507 3.79 6.56 10.17
CA VAL A 507 2.45 7.11 10.35
C VAL A 507 2.61 8.36 11.22
N TYR A 508 2.25 9.53 10.68
CA TYR A 508 2.17 10.75 11.47
C TYR A 508 0.90 10.67 12.32
N ASP A 509 1.04 10.37 13.62
CA ASP A 509 -0.13 10.41 14.50
C ASP A 509 -0.41 11.86 14.93
N HIS A 510 -1.35 12.49 14.23
CA HIS A 510 -2.01 13.71 14.68
C HIS A 510 -3.40 13.33 15.17
N GLN A 511 -3.56 13.05 16.46
CA GLN A 511 -4.88 12.81 17.02
C GLN A 511 -5.60 14.13 17.27
N PHE A 512 -6.68 14.36 16.50
CA PHE A 512 -7.66 15.40 16.80
C PHE A 512 -8.71 14.79 17.73
N VAL A 513 -8.90 15.39 18.91
CA VAL A 513 -9.91 14.92 19.89
C VAL A 513 -11.10 15.87 19.90
N LEU A 514 -12.31 15.30 19.97
CA LEU A 514 -13.56 16.04 20.10
C LEU A 514 -13.89 16.22 21.59
N ALA A 515 -13.74 17.42 22.10
CA ALA A 515 -13.74 17.72 23.54
C ALA A 515 -15.15 17.78 24.15
N PHE A 516 -15.44 17.02 25.21
CA PHE A 516 -16.79 17.07 25.83
C PHE A 516 -16.92 17.09 27.35
N LYS A 517 -15.93 16.71 28.17
CA LYS A 517 -16.16 16.68 29.64
C LYS A 517 -15.01 17.05 30.58
N ALA A 518 -13.74 16.86 30.19
CA ALA A 518 -12.59 17.09 31.08
C ALA A 518 -11.67 18.24 30.64
N LEU A 519 -12.11 19.02 29.65
CA LEU A 519 -11.35 20.13 29.09
C LEU A 519 -11.98 21.48 29.49
N PRO A 520 -11.18 22.56 29.56
CA PRO A 520 -11.70 23.91 29.79
C PRO A 520 -12.90 24.24 28.87
N GLU A 521 -13.90 24.94 29.40
CA GLU A 521 -15.19 25.19 28.73
C GLU A 521 -15.05 25.77 27.32
N LYS A 522 -14.00 26.57 27.09
CA LYS A 522 -13.60 27.16 25.80
C LYS A 522 -13.29 26.14 24.69
N TYR A 523 -13.06 24.87 25.02
CA TYR A 523 -12.75 23.82 24.05
C TYR A 523 -13.91 22.84 23.81
N LEU A 524 -14.96 22.89 24.62
CA LEU A 524 -16.09 21.97 24.49
C LEU A 524 -16.75 22.08 23.11
N GLY A 525 -17.01 20.93 22.48
CA GLY A 525 -17.61 20.82 21.15
C GLY A 525 -16.69 21.20 19.98
N GLN A 526 -15.38 21.37 20.21
CA GLN A 526 -14.40 21.68 19.17
C GLN A 526 -13.47 20.47 18.90
N PHE A 527 -13.03 20.34 17.65
CA PHE A 527 -11.86 19.54 17.31
C PHE A 527 -10.63 20.34 17.70
N ILE A 528 -9.89 19.84 18.69
CA ILE A 528 -8.65 20.47 19.13
C ILE A 528 -7.49 19.52 18.87
N GLN A 529 -6.37 20.12 18.43
CA GLN A 529 -5.11 19.41 18.33
C GLN A 529 -4.47 19.38 19.72
N ILE A 530 -4.28 18.17 20.26
CA ILE A 530 -3.62 17.96 21.54
C ILE A 530 -2.24 17.37 21.24
N GLN A 531 -1.19 17.94 21.85
CA GLN A 531 0.17 17.43 21.69
C GLN A 531 0.55 16.62 22.92
N SER A 532 0.98 15.37 22.74
CA SER A 532 1.59 14.61 23.82
C SER A 532 3.00 15.15 24.10
N VAL A 533 3.31 15.33 25.37
CA VAL A 533 4.59 15.82 25.87
C VAL A 533 5.06 14.87 26.98
N LEU A 534 6.34 14.55 27.02
CA LEU A 534 6.91 13.77 28.11
C LEU A 534 7.42 14.72 29.19
N ASN A 535 6.97 14.53 30.43
CA ASN A 535 7.54 15.25 31.56
C ASN A 535 8.93 14.68 31.95
N ASN A 536 9.60 15.31 32.91
CA ASN A 536 10.96 14.93 33.32
C ASN A 536 11.05 13.53 33.95
N GLU A 537 9.92 12.97 34.38
CA GLU A 537 9.80 11.62 34.93
C GLU A 537 9.42 10.60 33.84
N GLY A 538 9.18 11.07 32.61
CA GLY A 538 8.78 10.27 31.47
C GLY A 538 7.29 9.98 31.41
N ASN A 539 6.44 10.57 32.24
CA ASN A 539 5.00 10.39 32.14
C ASN A 539 4.42 11.24 30.99
N TYR A 540 3.36 10.73 30.35
CA TYR A 540 2.65 11.47 29.31
C TYR A 540 1.82 12.58 29.94
N GLU A 541 2.10 13.80 29.51
CA GLU A 541 1.33 15.00 29.72
C GLU A 541 0.82 15.48 28.36
N TYR A 542 -0.28 16.24 28.35
CA TYR A 542 -0.94 16.61 27.10
C TYR A 542 -1.11 18.13 27.04
N SER A 543 -0.46 18.76 26.07
CA SER A 543 -0.57 20.20 25.83
C SER A 543 -1.76 20.50 24.96
N LEU A 544 -2.61 21.41 25.45
CA LEU A 544 -3.71 22.03 24.72
C LEU A 544 -3.18 23.11 23.75
N PRO A 545 -4.01 23.57 22.78
CA PRO A 545 -3.58 24.56 21.78
C PRO A 545 -3.06 25.90 22.31
N ASP A 546 -3.40 26.25 23.55
CA ASP A 546 -2.93 27.45 24.23
C ASP A 546 -1.73 27.21 25.16
N GLY A 547 -1.20 25.98 25.20
CA GLY A 547 -0.06 25.59 26.01
C GLY A 547 -0.41 25.10 27.42
N GLU A 548 -1.70 25.01 27.77
CA GLU A 548 -2.13 24.41 29.04
C GLU A 548 -1.87 22.90 29.05
N ILE A 549 -1.29 22.37 30.14
CA ILE A 549 -0.93 20.95 30.26
C ILE A 549 -1.98 20.21 31.09
N ILE A 550 -2.48 19.07 30.58
CA ILE A 550 -3.41 18.18 31.26
C ILE A 550 -2.79 16.79 31.49
N SER A 551 -3.27 16.09 32.53
CA SER A 551 -2.85 14.71 32.84
C SER A 551 -3.40 13.70 31.83
N GLN A 552 -2.77 12.52 31.76
CA GLN A 552 -3.26 11.39 30.98
C GLN A 552 -4.68 10.96 31.34
N GLU A 553 -5.04 10.99 32.63
CA GLU A 553 -6.39 10.69 33.10
C GLU A 553 -7.42 11.71 32.55
N ASN A 554 -7.09 13.01 32.58
CA ASN A 554 -7.96 14.04 32.02
C ASN A 554 -8.06 13.94 30.48
N TYR A 555 -6.97 13.58 29.81
CA TYR A 555 -6.97 13.28 28.38
C TYR A 555 -7.89 12.08 28.08
N GLN A 556 -7.74 10.95 28.76
CA GLN A 556 -8.58 9.76 28.60
C GLN A 556 -10.06 10.04 28.88
N ASN A 557 -10.34 10.81 29.93
CA ASN A 557 -11.71 11.23 30.28
C ASN A 557 -12.28 12.30 29.31
N SER A 558 -11.44 12.91 28.46
CA SER A 558 -11.86 13.80 27.38
C SER A 558 -12.16 13.07 26.07
N ILE A 559 -11.73 11.82 25.93
CA ILE A 559 -11.98 10.97 24.76
C ILE A 559 -13.35 10.30 24.91
N ILE A 560 -14.25 10.50 23.93
CA ILE A 560 -15.41 9.64 23.75
C ILE A 560 -14.99 8.53 22.77
N PRO A 561 -14.96 7.25 23.18
CA PRO A 561 -14.73 6.17 22.24
C PRO A 561 -15.88 6.13 21.23
N PHE A 562 -15.54 6.07 19.94
CA PHE A 562 -16.53 5.81 18.90
C PHE A 562 -17.05 4.37 19.07
N PRO A 563 -18.37 4.12 18.95
CA PRO A 563 -18.92 2.77 19.04
C PRO A 563 -18.32 1.85 17.96
N GLU A 564 -18.09 0.57 18.29
CA GLU A 564 -17.47 -0.43 17.39
C GLU A 564 -18.24 -0.64 16.06
N ASP A 565 -19.52 -0.29 16.01
CA ASP A 565 -20.37 -0.41 14.80
C ASP A 565 -20.42 0.88 13.95
N PHE A 566 -19.58 1.88 14.24
CA PHE A 566 -19.59 3.17 13.56
C PHE A 566 -18.74 3.15 12.28
N LYS A 567 -19.33 2.72 11.15
CA LYS A 567 -18.68 2.76 9.82
C LYS A 567 -18.64 4.18 9.26
N ILE A 568 -17.49 4.84 9.34
CA ILE A 568 -17.15 5.98 8.48
C ILE A 568 -16.16 5.50 7.41
N SER A 569 -16.49 5.72 6.13
CA SER A 569 -15.51 5.65 5.04
C SER A 569 -14.51 6.79 5.22
N MET A 570 -13.21 6.50 5.23
CA MET A 570 -12.10 7.46 5.32
C MET A 570 -12.14 8.53 4.19
N LYS A 571 -13.01 9.53 4.35
CA LYS A 571 -13.20 10.66 3.43
C LYS A 571 -13.32 12.03 4.13
N GLU A 572 -13.17 12.12 5.46
CA GLU A 572 -13.65 13.30 6.20
C GLU A 572 -12.59 14.08 7.01
N TYR A 573 -11.86 14.99 6.35
CA TYR A 573 -11.49 16.27 6.98
C TYR A 573 -12.50 17.32 6.52
N ALA A 574 -13.42 17.74 7.39
CA ALA A 574 -14.40 18.78 7.11
C ALA A 574 -14.01 20.10 7.80
N LEU A 575 -13.87 21.20 7.04
CA LEU A 575 -13.76 22.56 7.58
C LEU A 575 -14.96 23.45 7.23
N LYS A 576 -15.21 24.43 8.11
CA LYS A 576 -16.37 25.34 8.27
C LYS A 576 -17.36 25.49 7.09
N ALA A 577 -18.62 25.10 7.34
CA ALA A 577 -19.76 25.57 6.57
C ALA A 577 -19.85 27.10 6.59
N GLY A 578 -20.02 27.74 5.43
CA GLY A 578 -20.03 29.20 5.31
C GLY A 578 -20.47 29.70 3.93
N VAL A 579 -20.62 31.02 3.80
CA VAL A 579 -20.71 31.68 2.49
C VAL A 579 -19.31 32.14 2.09
N TYR A 580 -18.87 31.79 0.88
CA TYR A 580 -17.53 32.07 0.40
C TYR A 580 -17.55 32.89 -0.88
N LYS A 581 -16.55 33.76 -1.08
CA LYS A 581 -16.36 34.60 -2.28
C LYS A 581 -15.19 34.12 -3.12
N LEU A 582 -15.37 34.00 -4.43
CA LEU A 582 -14.32 33.62 -5.37
C LEU A 582 -13.26 34.73 -5.54
N LYS A 583 -11.98 34.38 -5.42
CA LYS A 583 -10.82 35.27 -5.63
C LYS A 583 -10.37 35.40 -7.08
N LYS A 584 -10.72 34.44 -7.93
CA LYS A 584 -10.40 34.39 -9.37
C LYS A 584 -11.60 33.86 -10.17
N GLU A 585 -11.63 34.11 -11.46
CA GLU A 585 -12.63 33.51 -12.36
C GLU A 585 -12.37 32.01 -12.49
N MET A 586 -13.41 31.19 -12.55
CA MET A 586 -13.28 29.73 -12.53
C MET A 586 -14.34 29.03 -13.38
N LEU A 587 -13.94 27.92 -14.00
CA LEU A 587 -14.83 26.98 -14.68
C LEU A 587 -15.35 25.95 -13.67
N PHE A 588 -16.66 25.71 -13.65
CA PHE A 588 -17.31 24.77 -12.73
C PHE A 588 -17.78 23.54 -13.49
N TYR A 589 -17.58 22.37 -12.88
CA TYR A 589 -18.07 21.09 -13.38
C TYR A 589 -19.09 20.54 -12.39
N SER A 590 -20.32 20.36 -12.86
CA SER A 590 -21.40 19.78 -12.06
C SER A 590 -21.38 18.25 -12.19
N ASP A 591 -21.08 17.59 -11.08
CA ASP A 591 -20.86 16.14 -10.96
C ASP A 591 -22.07 15.27 -11.35
N LYS A 592 -23.24 15.90 -11.59
CA LYS A 592 -24.45 15.18 -12.00
C LYS A 592 -24.75 15.23 -13.50
N ASN A 593 -24.10 16.06 -14.33
CA ASN A 593 -24.45 16.17 -15.76
C ASN A 593 -23.33 16.68 -16.70
N GLU A 594 -22.05 16.69 -16.29
CA GLU A 594 -20.92 17.19 -17.12
C GLU A 594 -21.16 18.58 -17.74
N ARG A 595 -21.91 19.45 -17.06
CA ARG A 595 -22.14 20.83 -17.54
C ARG A 595 -21.08 21.76 -17.00
N GLN A 596 -20.36 22.40 -17.92
CA GLN A 596 -19.40 23.45 -17.63
C GLN A 596 -20.14 24.78 -17.39
N GLN A 597 -19.90 25.41 -16.23
CA GLN A 597 -20.46 26.72 -15.89
C GLN A 597 -19.33 27.69 -15.49
N PHE A 598 -19.22 28.82 -16.18
CA PHE A 598 -18.22 29.84 -15.84
C PHE A 598 -18.74 30.70 -14.68
N LEU A 599 -17.99 30.83 -13.58
CA LEU A 599 -18.27 31.82 -12.53
C LEU A 599 -17.14 32.84 -12.46
N SER A 600 -17.51 34.11 -12.42
CA SER A 600 -16.56 35.22 -12.38
C SER A 600 -15.96 35.42 -10.99
N LYS A 601 -14.80 36.09 -10.96
CA LYS A 601 -14.16 36.57 -9.73
C LYS A 601 -15.15 37.42 -8.95
N GLY A 602 -15.29 37.13 -7.65
CA GLY A 602 -16.22 37.79 -6.76
C GLY A 602 -17.58 37.10 -6.59
N TYR A 603 -17.85 36.01 -7.32
CA TYR A 603 -19.07 35.21 -7.14
C TYR A 603 -19.15 34.59 -5.73
N LEU A 604 -20.34 34.54 -5.15
CA LEU A 604 -20.59 33.97 -3.81
C LEU A 604 -21.16 32.56 -3.88
N VAL A 605 -20.59 31.63 -3.12
CA VAL A 605 -20.99 30.22 -3.06
C VAL A 605 -21.30 29.81 -1.62
N THR A 606 -22.45 29.16 -1.41
CA THR A 606 -22.82 28.60 -0.12
C THR A 606 -22.30 27.17 0.01
N VAL A 607 -21.40 26.96 0.95
CA VAL A 607 -20.69 25.69 1.13
C VAL A 607 -21.19 25.00 2.39
N THR A 608 -21.63 23.75 2.24
CA THR A 608 -22.11 22.92 3.36
C THR A 608 -20.98 22.17 4.02
N HIS A 609 -20.05 21.61 3.24
CA HIS A 609 -18.83 20.96 3.73
C HIS A 609 -17.68 21.25 2.77
N ILE A 610 -16.50 21.46 3.32
CA ILE A 610 -15.25 21.58 2.57
C ILE A 610 -14.40 20.38 2.91
N TRP A 611 -13.98 19.66 1.88
CA TRP A 611 -12.98 18.60 1.96
C TRP A 611 -11.76 19.05 1.19
N PHE A 612 -10.61 18.52 1.55
CA PHE A 612 -9.37 18.75 0.82
C PHE A 612 -8.88 17.42 0.26
N THR A 613 -8.61 17.38 -1.03
CA THR A 613 -7.90 16.29 -1.69
C THR A 613 -6.44 16.71 -1.81
N GLY A 614 -5.67 16.48 -0.74
CA GLY A 614 -4.25 16.82 -0.69
C GLY A 614 -3.95 18.33 -0.59
N GLU A 615 -2.75 18.73 -1.01
CA GLU A 615 -2.21 20.08 -0.73
C GLU A 615 -2.74 21.22 -1.60
N LYS A 616 -3.43 20.94 -2.71
CA LYS A 616 -3.85 21.98 -3.66
C LYS A 616 -5.31 21.92 -4.08
N GLU A 617 -6.01 20.81 -3.86
CA GLU A 617 -7.40 20.66 -4.30
C GLU A 617 -8.37 20.60 -3.12
N MET A 618 -9.50 21.27 -3.29
CA MET A 618 -10.54 21.51 -2.30
C MET A 618 -11.87 21.14 -2.93
N ILE A 619 -12.52 20.12 -2.39
CA ILE A 619 -13.85 19.69 -2.79
C ILE A 619 -14.88 20.41 -1.92
N LEU A 620 -15.71 21.25 -2.54
CA LEU A 620 -16.85 21.89 -1.91
C LEU A 620 -18.09 21.04 -2.15
N ASN A 621 -18.64 20.49 -1.08
CA ASN A 621 -20.04 20.13 -1.10
C ASN A 621 -20.84 21.42 -0.98
N THR A 622 -21.43 21.83 -2.10
CA THR A 622 -22.47 22.83 -2.09
C THR A 622 -23.80 22.11 -2.02
N SER A 623 -24.83 22.84 -1.67
CA SER A 623 -26.15 22.23 -1.64
C SER A 623 -26.63 21.88 -3.09
N ALA A 624 -25.96 22.35 -4.16
CA ALA A 624 -26.22 22.06 -5.57
C ALA A 624 -25.41 20.88 -6.15
N GLY A 625 -24.42 20.37 -5.43
CA GLY A 625 -23.51 19.31 -5.90
C GLY A 625 -22.10 19.45 -5.34
N GLN A 626 -21.25 18.46 -5.64
CA GLN A 626 -19.82 18.49 -5.32
C GLN A 626 -19.08 19.32 -6.37
N LEU A 627 -18.06 20.06 -5.95
CA LEU A 627 -17.27 20.93 -6.81
C LEU A 627 -15.80 20.84 -6.39
N VAL A 628 -14.83 20.87 -7.32
CA VAL A 628 -13.39 20.70 -7.01
C VAL A 628 -12.61 21.96 -7.44
N PHE A 629 -11.76 22.51 -6.57
CA PHE A 629 -11.02 23.76 -6.81
C PHE A 629 -9.65 23.83 -6.16
N ASP A 630 -8.86 24.81 -6.58
CA ASP A 630 -7.62 25.21 -5.92
C ASP A 630 -7.85 25.87 -4.54
N LYS A 631 -7.07 25.49 -3.51
CA LYS A 631 -7.19 25.97 -2.11
C LYS A 631 -7.17 27.49 -1.94
N GLU A 632 -6.54 28.23 -2.86
CA GLU A 632 -6.44 29.70 -2.75
C GLU A 632 -7.64 30.45 -3.35
N ALA A 633 -8.62 29.74 -3.90
CA ALA A 633 -9.70 30.34 -4.69
C ALA A 633 -10.82 31.00 -3.87
N LEU A 634 -10.89 30.82 -2.54
CA LEU A 634 -12.01 31.30 -1.70
C LEU A 634 -11.60 32.28 -0.60
N ILE A 635 -12.55 33.14 -0.23
CA ILE A 635 -12.54 33.97 0.98
C ILE A 635 -13.84 33.72 1.75
N LEU A 636 -13.75 33.34 3.03
CA LEU A 636 -14.92 33.24 3.90
C LEU A 636 -15.53 34.63 4.13
N VAL A 637 -16.82 34.78 3.85
CA VAL A 637 -17.58 36.00 4.12
C VAL A 637 -18.18 35.90 5.53
N LYS A 638 -17.76 36.81 6.42
CA LYS A 638 -18.20 36.84 7.82
C LYS A 638 -19.42 37.76 8.07
N GLU A 639 -19.75 38.60 7.10
CA GLU A 639 -20.88 39.52 7.14
C GLU A 639 -22.17 38.83 6.66
N PRO A 640 -23.37 39.26 7.09
CA PRO A 640 -24.63 38.75 6.56
C PRO A 640 -24.73 38.94 5.03
N VAL A 641 -25.35 37.98 4.36
CA VAL A 641 -25.42 37.95 2.89
C VAL A 641 -26.87 37.94 2.42
N GLU A 642 -27.22 38.77 1.44
CA GLU A 642 -28.56 38.80 0.85
C GLU A 642 -28.71 37.71 -0.23
N ILE A 643 -29.78 36.93 -0.16
CA ILE A 643 -30.13 35.89 -1.14
C ILE A 643 -31.53 36.14 -1.71
N ILE A 644 -31.76 35.76 -2.97
CA ILE A 644 -33.08 35.70 -3.60
C ILE A 644 -33.49 34.24 -3.81
N THR A 645 -34.70 33.90 -3.41
CA THR A 645 -35.27 32.55 -3.57
C THR A 645 -35.62 32.24 -5.03
N LEU A 646 -35.20 31.09 -5.57
CA LEU A 646 -35.59 30.68 -6.94
C LEU A 646 -36.86 29.81 -6.98
N LYS A 647 -37.33 29.38 -5.81
CA LYS A 647 -38.60 28.69 -5.59
C LYS A 647 -39.23 29.18 -4.29
N ASN A 648 -40.50 28.83 -4.10
CA ASN A 648 -41.18 29.06 -2.83
C ASN A 648 -40.54 28.20 -1.73
N ILE A 649 -40.25 28.79 -0.57
CA ILE A 649 -39.61 28.10 0.56
C ILE A 649 -40.33 28.46 1.86
N TYR A 650 -40.29 27.54 2.81
CA TYR A 650 -40.80 27.76 4.15
C TYR A 650 -39.65 28.02 5.12
N SER A 651 -39.89 28.89 6.09
CA SER A 651 -39.02 29.08 7.24
C SER A 651 -39.68 28.63 8.52
N TYR A 652 -38.83 28.31 9.49
CA TYR A 652 -39.20 27.61 10.70
C TYR A 652 -38.56 28.29 11.91
N ILE A 653 -39.24 28.23 13.05
CA ILE A 653 -38.81 28.85 14.30
C ILE A 653 -37.59 28.13 14.87
N GLU A 654 -37.53 26.81 14.65
CA GLU A 654 -36.47 25.93 15.14
C GLU A 654 -35.77 25.23 13.97
N PRO A 655 -34.56 24.67 14.18
CA PRO A 655 -33.85 23.88 13.18
C PRO A 655 -34.55 22.55 12.83
N ILE A 656 -35.63 22.21 13.54
CA ILE A 656 -36.44 21.00 13.37
C ILE A 656 -37.68 21.34 12.54
N PHE A 657 -37.82 20.66 11.40
CA PHE A 657 -38.80 20.97 10.37
C PHE A 657 -40.06 20.13 10.53
N ASN A 658 -41.00 20.61 11.35
CA ASN A 658 -42.33 20.06 11.47
C ASN A 658 -43.39 21.12 11.07
N LYS A 659 -44.63 20.71 10.79
CA LYS A 659 -45.71 21.64 10.41
C LYS A 659 -46.05 22.66 11.51
N GLN A 660 -45.79 22.33 12.78
CA GLN A 660 -46.12 23.15 13.94
C GLN A 660 -45.12 24.31 14.13
N ASN A 661 -43.86 24.12 13.74
CA ASN A 661 -42.77 25.09 13.88
C ASN A 661 -42.57 25.97 12.64
N LYS A 662 -43.50 25.89 11.68
CA LYS A 662 -43.47 26.65 10.44
C LYS A 662 -43.82 28.12 10.72
N LYS A 663 -42.87 29.02 10.48
CA LYS A 663 -43.01 30.46 10.77
C LYS A 663 -43.53 31.24 9.57
N LYS A 664 -42.91 31.09 8.39
CA LYS A 664 -43.20 31.95 7.23
C LYS A 664 -43.05 31.21 5.91
N HIS A 665 -43.72 31.71 4.88
CA HIS A 665 -43.55 31.27 3.50
C HIS A 665 -42.94 32.40 2.68
N TYR A 666 -41.71 32.21 2.20
CA TYR A 666 -41.07 33.14 1.28
C TYR A 666 -41.36 32.68 -0.15
N LEU A 667 -42.03 33.53 -0.93
CA LEU A 667 -42.31 33.24 -2.35
C LEU A 667 -41.03 33.33 -3.17
N LYS A 668 -41.00 32.69 -4.33
CA LYS A 668 -39.95 32.86 -5.35
C LYS A 668 -39.72 34.36 -5.63
N GLY A 669 -38.47 34.78 -5.66
CA GLY A 669 -38.06 36.16 -5.86
C GLY A 669 -37.92 36.97 -4.56
N THR A 670 -38.22 36.38 -3.40
CA THR A 670 -38.08 37.08 -2.12
C THR A 670 -36.61 37.24 -1.75
N ARG A 671 -36.22 38.45 -1.37
CA ARG A 671 -34.90 38.76 -0.79
C ARG A 671 -34.87 38.40 0.69
N ILE A 672 -33.85 37.67 1.11
CA ILE A 672 -33.66 37.18 2.48
C ILE A 672 -32.21 37.42 2.87
N VAL A 673 -31.98 38.05 4.01
CA VAL A 673 -30.64 38.19 4.57
C VAL A 673 -30.33 36.97 5.42
N VAL A 674 -29.26 36.25 5.09
CA VAL A 674 -28.74 35.10 5.82
C VAL A 674 -27.57 35.56 6.69
N LYS A 675 -27.65 35.28 8.00
CA LYS A 675 -26.61 35.61 8.98
C LYS A 675 -25.55 34.51 9.06
N SER A 676 -25.97 33.26 9.10
CA SER A 676 -25.06 32.13 9.31
C SER A 676 -25.66 30.82 8.82
N LEU A 677 -24.83 29.79 8.76
CA LEU A 677 -25.24 28.40 8.58
C LEU A 677 -25.23 27.70 9.93
N VAL A 678 -26.20 26.82 10.14
CA VAL A 678 -26.41 26.08 11.39
C VAL A 678 -26.77 24.63 11.09
N PHE A 679 -26.39 23.72 11.97
CA PHE A 679 -26.69 22.29 11.84
C PHE A 679 -27.83 21.93 12.77
N ASN A 680 -28.71 21.02 12.36
CA ASN A 680 -29.70 20.42 13.27
C ASN A 680 -29.11 19.19 13.99
N GLU A 681 -29.86 18.62 14.93
CA GLU A 681 -29.52 17.41 15.69
C GLU A 681 -29.26 16.15 14.83
N HIS A 682 -29.57 16.20 13.53
CA HIS A 682 -29.33 15.15 12.53
C HIS A 682 -28.22 15.56 11.53
N PHE A 683 -27.38 16.53 11.88
CA PHE A 683 -26.24 17.03 11.07
C PHE A 683 -26.58 17.59 9.68
N ARG A 684 -27.81 18.04 9.46
CA ARG A 684 -28.23 18.65 8.19
C ARG A 684 -28.08 20.18 8.22
N VAL A 685 -27.51 20.75 7.16
CA VAL A 685 -27.24 22.20 7.05
C VAL A 685 -28.51 23.03 6.86
N ARG A 686 -28.62 24.14 7.59
CA ARG A 686 -29.72 25.11 7.58
C ARG A 686 -29.19 26.53 7.45
N LEU A 687 -29.94 27.40 6.77
CA LEU A 687 -29.65 28.84 6.70
C LEU A 687 -30.39 29.55 7.84
N LEU A 688 -29.66 30.25 8.69
CA LEU A 688 -30.22 31.15 9.71
C LEU A 688 -30.38 32.54 9.10
N THR A 689 -31.62 33.01 9.03
CA THR A 689 -31.96 34.33 8.51
C THR A 689 -31.74 35.42 9.56
N ASN A 690 -31.69 36.68 9.11
CA ASN A 690 -31.58 37.84 9.98
C ASN A 690 -32.75 37.94 10.98
N ASP A 691 -33.95 37.48 10.59
CA ASP A 691 -35.17 37.41 11.42
C ASP A 691 -35.24 36.19 12.35
N GLY A 692 -34.13 35.45 12.48
CA GLY A 692 -33.96 34.35 13.43
C GLY A 692 -34.72 33.08 13.04
N THR A 693 -34.99 32.87 11.75
CA THR A 693 -35.67 31.66 11.25
C THR A 693 -34.74 30.77 10.44
N TYR A 694 -35.11 29.49 10.36
CA TYR A 694 -34.35 28.46 9.67
C TYR A 694 -35.06 28.04 8.38
N ILE A 695 -34.31 27.83 7.30
CA ILE A 695 -34.88 27.38 6.00
C ILE A 695 -34.19 26.06 5.55
N THR A 696 -34.97 25.08 5.07
CA THR A 696 -34.49 23.74 4.63
C THR A 696 -34.19 23.61 3.12
N GLU A 697 -32.97 23.12 2.85
CA GLU A 697 -32.50 22.15 1.84
C GLU A 697 -32.67 22.32 0.30
N LYS A 698 -31.56 21.95 -0.38
CA LYS A 698 -31.19 21.98 -1.82
C LYS A 698 -31.36 23.36 -2.48
N PRO A 699 -30.25 24.10 -2.72
CA PRO A 699 -30.22 25.50 -3.01
C PRO A 699 -30.70 25.68 -4.44
N GLU A 700 -31.75 26.45 -4.56
CA GLU A 700 -31.94 27.24 -5.75
C GLU A 700 -32.13 28.65 -5.21
N PHE A 701 -31.01 29.35 -5.04
CA PHE A 701 -30.95 30.72 -4.55
C PHE A 701 -29.97 31.51 -5.43
N VAL A 702 -30.18 32.83 -5.53
CA VAL A 702 -29.22 33.76 -6.13
C VAL A 702 -28.64 34.59 -4.99
N VAL A 703 -27.32 34.64 -4.85
CA VAL A 703 -26.64 35.33 -3.75
C VAL A 703 -26.12 36.68 -4.24
N PHE A 704 -26.35 37.75 -3.48
CA PHE A 704 -25.92 39.12 -3.79
C PHE A 704 -24.84 39.54 -2.80
N SER A 705 -23.73 40.11 -3.29
CA SER A 705 -22.73 40.75 -2.44
C SER A 705 -22.97 42.25 -2.36
N GLU A 706 -22.99 42.83 -1.15
CA GLU A 706 -22.93 44.28 -0.94
C GLU A 706 -21.54 44.81 -1.36
N ASN A 707 -21.38 45.13 -2.65
CA ASN A 707 -20.40 46.07 -3.25
C ASN A 707 -20.12 45.73 -4.73
N ILE A 708 -21.16 45.76 -5.56
CA ILE A 708 -20.98 46.03 -6.99
C ILE A 708 -21.92 47.18 -7.31
N GLY A 709 -21.40 48.41 -7.21
CA GLY A 709 -22.13 49.58 -7.67
C GLY A 709 -22.43 49.43 -9.16
N ASP A 710 -23.71 49.45 -9.51
CA ASP A 710 -24.38 49.76 -10.78
C ASP A 710 -23.67 49.59 -12.15
N LYS A 711 -22.61 48.79 -12.27
CA LYS A 711 -21.93 48.53 -13.55
C LYS A 711 -21.92 47.04 -13.85
N GLU A 712 -22.81 46.69 -14.77
CA GLU A 712 -22.95 45.44 -15.52
C GLU A 712 -23.14 44.15 -14.70
N ILE A 713 -24.39 43.91 -14.28
CA ILE A 713 -24.92 42.55 -14.21
C ILE A 713 -25.01 42.03 -15.65
N LYS A 714 -23.93 41.44 -16.19
CA LYS A 714 -24.03 40.61 -17.40
C LYS A 714 -24.91 39.41 -17.04
N LYS A 715 -26.14 39.42 -17.58
CA LYS A 715 -27.09 38.31 -17.54
C LYS A 715 -26.42 37.01 -17.99
N MET A 716 -25.98 36.17 -17.05
CA MET A 716 -25.98 34.72 -17.28
C MET A 716 -27.37 34.21 -16.89
N THR A 717 -28.23 34.00 -17.89
CA THR A 717 -29.56 33.43 -17.67
C THR A 717 -29.46 31.91 -17.46
N ILE A 718 -30.13 31.45 -16.40
CA ILE A 718 -30.37 30.05 -16.00
C ILE A 718 -30.97 29.15 -17.13
N LEU A 719 -31.38 29.73 -18.26
CA LEU A 719 -31.89 29.01 -19.44
C LEU A 719 -30.87 28.05 -20.08
N GLN A 720 -29.56 28.31 -19.96
CA GLN A 720 -28.54 27.39 -20.47
C GLN A 720 -28.30 26.18 -19.53
N ALA A 721 -28.52 26.36 -18.22
CA ALA A 721 -28.33 25.31 -17.21
C ALA A 721 -29.51 24.31 -17.08
N LEU A 722 -30.64 24.54 -17.77
CA LEU A 722 -31.85 23.68 -17.65
C LEU A 722 -32.12 22.74 -18.85
N ARG A 723 -31.38 22.82 -19.97
CA ARG A 723 -31.69 22.03 -21.19
C ARG A 723 -31.27 20.54 -21.29
N GLN A 724 -30.68 19.87 -20.29
CA GLN A 724 -30.25 18.46 -20.46
C GLN A 724 -30.64 17.53 -19.29
N ARG A 725 -31.88 17.61 -18.80
CA ARG A 725 -32.51 16.44 -18.16
C ARG A 725 -34.01 16.40 -18.44
N ARG A 726 -34.37 15.93 -19.64
CA ARG A 726 -35.54 15.10 -19.95
C ARG A 726 -35.24 14.44 -21.31
N GLY A 727 -35.02 13.13 -21.31
CA GLY A 727 -34.74 12.37 -22.52
C GLY A 727 -36.00 11.99 -23.32
N LYS A 728 -35.75 11.57 -24.57
CA LYS A 728 -36.64 10.89 -25.53
C LYS A 728 -37.82 11.68 -26.11
N SER A 729 -37.55 12.37 -27.22
CA SER A 729 -38.09 12.15 -28.58
C SER A 729 -37.44 13.16 -29.52
#